data_AF-A0A2U4C3T3-F1
#
_entry.id   AF-A0A2U4C3T3-F1
#
_cell.length_a   1.000
_cell.length_b   1.000
_cell.length_c   1.000
_cell.angle_alpha   90.00
_cell.angle_beta   90.00
_cell.angle_gamma   90.00
#
_symmetry.space_group_name_H-M   'P 1'
#
loop_
_entity.id
_entity.type
_entity.pdbx_description
1 polymer ?
#
loop_
_entity_poly.entity_id
_entity_poly.type
_entity_poly.pdbx_seq_one_letter_code
_entity_poly.pdbx_strand_id
1 'polypeptide(L)'
;MGQGWAAPGLSRLLLLLLLCCGRPLLAPGQGTTGQVSVSQGTASSQTTTRHSTTSSPKTQSPNLVSDEAEASRFVEEYDRRSRVVWNEYAEASWDYNTNITKEGSKILLEKNVQMANHTVKYGTWARKFDVTNFQNATMKRMIKKIQDLERAALPVRELEQYNQILLDMETTYSVASVCHSNGTCLQLEPDLTHLMATSRNYEELLWAWKGWRDKVGRSILPYFPQYVELSNKAARLNGYKDGGDSWRSMYEMPFLEYELEHLFQELQPLYLNLHAYVRRALYRFYGSELINLEGPIPAHLLGNMWAQSWSNIYDLVVPFPSAPRMDATEAMIKQGWTPQRMFKEADSFFTSLGLLPVPPEFWSKSMLEKPTDGREVVCHASAWDFFNGKDFRIKQCTTVNMEDLVVAHHEMGHIQYFMQYKDLPVTFREGANPGFHEAIGDVLALSVSTPKHLHKINLLSSGDGSYEEDINFLMKMALDKIAFVPFSYLVDQWRWRVFDGSITKENYNQEWWSLRLKYQGLCPPVARSQGDFDPGAKFHIPSSVPYIRYFVSFVIQFQFHEALCQAAGHKGPLHKCDIYQSQEAGKRLADAMKLGFSRPWPEAMRLITGQPKMSAAAMMTYFKPLLDWLVTENTRHGEKLGWPQYNWMPNSARSEASFPGSGRVSFLGLNLEEQQARVGQWVLLFLGVALLVATLGLAYRLFSIRHHSLHHPHSASQFGSEVELRHS
;
A
#
# COMPACT_ATOMS: atom_id res chain seq x y z
N MET A 1 20.87 -45.30 38.59
CA MET A 1 19.95 -46.42 38.91
C MET A 1 18.64 -45.83 39.37
N GLY A 2 17.53 -46.24 38.76
CA GLY A 2 16.19 -46.13 39.36
C GLY A 2 15.36 -44.88 39.02
N GLN A 3 14.29 -45.14 38.26
CA GLN A 3 12.93 -44.55 38.33
C GLN A 3 12.82 -43.05 37.98
N GLY A 4 12.05 -42.61 36.97
CA GLY A 4 10.77 -43.09 36.45
C GLY A 4 9.70 -42.06 36.83
N TRP A 5 8.85 -41.65 35.87
CA TRP A 5 7.38 -41.49 35.95
C TRP A 5 6.90 -40.80 34.65
N ALA A 6 5.95 -41.47 33.99
CA ALA A 6 5.36 -41.13 32.69
C ALA A 6 4.03 -40.39 32.84
N ALA A 7 3.59 -39.64 31.81
CA ALA A 7 2.18 -39.40 31.49
C ALA A 7 2.02 -38.74 30.08
N PRO A 8 0.82 -38.75 29.44
CA PRO A 8 0.60 -39.27 28.08
C PRO A 8 0.03 -38.23 27.09
N GLY A 9 -0.13 -38.58 25.79
CA GLY A 9 -1.08 -37.85 24.94
C GLY A 9 -0.84 -37.81 23.42
N LEU A 10 -0.59 -38.96 22.78
CA LEU A 10 -0.52 -39.08 21.31
C LEU A 10 -1.83 -39.60 20.70
N SER A 11 -2.97 -39.20 21.27
CA SER A 11 -4.31 -39.59 20.79
C SER A 11 -5.21 -38.36 20.70
N ARG A 12 -5.12 -37.65 19.57
CA ARG A 12 -6.11 -36.65 19.11
C ARG A 12 -5.94 -36.23 17.65
N LEU A 13 -4.81 -36.54 17.01
CA LEU A 13 -4.59 -36.21 15.59
C LEU A 13 -5.24 -37.21 14.60
N LEU A 14 -5.63 -38.41 15.05
CA LEU A 14 -6.24 -39.42 14.18
C LEU A 14 -7.78 -39.35 14.07
N LEU A 15 -8.45 -38.47 14.83
CA LEU A 15 -9.92 -38.45 14.90
C LEU A 15 -10.60 -37.30 14.11
N LEU A 16 -9.85 -36.43 13.44
CA LEU A 16 -10.40 -35.26 12.73
C LEU A 16 -10.42 -35.35 11.20
N LEU A 17 -9.93 -36.43 10.60
CA LEU A 17 -9.83 -36.58 9.14
C LEU A 17 -10.88 -37.51 8.50
N LEU A 18 -11.86 -38.00 9.27
CA LEU A 18 -12.88 -38.96 8.78
C LEU A 18 -14.33 -38.43 8.72
N LEU A 19 -14.56 -37.13 8.90
CA LEU A 19 -15.91 -36.53 8.89
C LEU A 19 -15.99 -35.36 7.90
N CYS A 20 -15.88 -35.62 6.60
CA CYS A 20 -16.31 -34.67 5.55
C CYS A 20 -16.51 -35.37 4.19
N CYS A 21 -17.35 -36.41 4.15
CA CYS A 21 -17.92 -36.93 2.90
C CYS A 21 -19.37 -37.35 3.17
N GLY A 22 -20.33 -36.51 2.81
CA GLY A 22 -21.75 -36.86 2.84
C GLY A 22 -22.66 -35.65 2.61
N ARG A 23 -23.22 -35.53 1.40
CA ARG A 23 -24.38 -34.67 1.11
C ARG A 23 -25.66 -35.36 1.62
N PRO A 24 -26.66 -34.62 2.12
CA PRO A 24 -28.03 -35.12 2.14
C PRO A 24 -28.87 -34.49 1.01
N LEU A 25 -29.59 -35.35 0.30
CA LEU A 25 -30.72 -35.02 -0.57
C LEU A 25 -31.99 -34.81 0.28
N LEU A 26 -32.84 -33.89 -0.16
CA LEU A 26 -34.21 -33.68 0.31
C LEU A 26 -35.20 -34.60 -0.42
N ALA A 27 -36.22 -35.08 0.32
CA ALA A 27 -37.66 -35.27 -0.02
C ALA A 27 -38.26 -36.55 0.68
N PRO A 28 -39.60 -36.77 0.74
CA PRO A 28 -40.40 -36.62 1.97
C PRO A 28 -41.28 -37.86 2.34
N GLY A 29 -41.94 -37.84 3.51
CA GLY A 29 -43.06 -38.74 3.88
C GLY A 29 -43.48 -38.53 5.35
N GLN A 30 -44.69 -38.04 5.66
CA GLN A 30 -45.89 -38.81 6.05
C GLN A 30 -45.56 -40.02 6.96
N GLY A 31 -46.05 -40.20 8.18
CA GLY A 31 -47.27 -39.76 8.87
C GLY A 31 -47.89 -41.02 9.49
N THR A 32 -48.19 -41.03 10.80
CA THR A 32 -49.16 -41.89 11.55
C THR A 32 -48.88 -41.74 13.06
N THR A 33 -49.71 -41.03 13.83
CA THR A 33 -50.89 -41.49 14.62
C THR A 33 -50.60 -42.46 15.76
N GLY A 34 -50.93 -42.05 16.98
CA GLY A 34 -51.05 -42.89 18.17
C GLY A 34 -51.72 -42.11 19.33
N GLN A 35 -52.98 -42.45 19.60
CA GLN A 35 -53.96 -41.86 20.52
C GLN A 35 -53.55 -41.80 22.00
N VAL A 36 -53.84 -40.70 22.71
CA VAL A 36 -54.98 -40.43 23.63
C VAL A 36 -55.06 -41.32 24.87
N SER A 37 -54.98 -40.67 26.05
CA SER A 37 -55.90 -40.93 27.16
C SER A 37 -55.93 -39.74 28.13
N VAL A 38 -57.14 -39.34 28.50
CA VAL A 38 -57.48 -38.30 29.48
C VAL A 38 -58.01 -39.01 30.73
N SER A 39 -57.63 -38.54 31.92
CA SER A 39 -58.45 -38.73 33.12
C SER A 39 -58.31 -37.53 34.06
N GLN A 40 -59.46 -37.11 34.60
CA GLN A 40 -59.64 -36.06 35.60
C GLN A 40 -59.37 -36.59 37.02
N GLY A 41 -58.90 -35.71 37.90
CA GLY A 41 -58.83 -35.96 39.35
C GLY A 41 -58.63 -34.67 40.14
N THR A 42 -59.66 -34.29 40.90
CA THR A 42 -59.77 -33.14 41.82
C THR A 42 -59.02 -33.39 43.14
N ALA A 43 -58.33 -32.37 43.69
CA ALA A 43 -58.45 -31.89 45.09
C ALA A 43 -57.21 -31.10 45.59
N SER A 44 -57.51 -29.94 46.19
CA SER A 44 -56.81 -29.10 47.18
C SER A 44 -55.37 -29.40 47.63
N SER A 45 -54.50 -28.37 47.62
CA SER A 45 -53.98 -27.74 48.85
C SER A 45 -53.16 -26.48 48.51
N GLN A 46 -53.44 -25.39 49.21
CA GLN A 46 -52.69 -24.14 49.19
C GLN A 46 -51.26 -24.35 49.73
N THR A 47 -50.25 -23.91 48.97
CA THR A 47 -49.01 -23.40 49.55
C THR A 47 -48.53 -22.20 48.74
N THR A 48 -48.50 -21.07 49.42
CA THR A 48 -48.06 -19.75 48.98
C THR A 48 -46.57 -19.75 48.66
N THR A 49 -46.19 -19.53 47.41
CA THR A 49 -44.85 -19.06 47.04
C THR A 49 -44.98 -17.89 46.06
N ARG A 50 -44.60 -16.70 46.54
CA ARG A 50 -44.44 -15.50 45.72
C ARG A 50 -43.35 -15.79 44.67
N HIS A 51 -43.71 -15.81 43.40
CA HIS A 51 -42.78 -15.58 42.31
C HIS A 51 -42.97 -14.16 41.79
N SER A 52 -42.05 -13.30 42.25
CA SER A 52 -41.76 -12.01 41.63
C SER A 52 -41.40 -12.23 40.17
N THR A 53 -42.28 -11.79 39.29
CA THR A 53 -42.03 -11.68 37.86
C THR A 53 -41.04 -10.53 37.67
N THR A 54 -39.75 -10.85 37.65
CA THR A 54 -38.71 -9.88 37.27
C THR A 54 -38.81 -9.67 35.77
N SER A 55 -39.51 -8.62 35.36
CA SER A 55 -39.48 -8.13 33.99
C SER A 55 -38.04 -7.72 33.66
N SER A 56 -37.36 -8.49 32.82
CA SER A 56 -36.11 -8.04 32.20
C SER A 56 -36.37 -6.71 31.49
N PRO A 57 -35.57 -5.65 31.73
CA PRO A 57 -35.71 -4.42 30.98
C PRO A 57 -35.32 -4.74 29.54
N LYS A 58 -36.29 -4.63 28.61
CA LYS A 58 -35.99 -4.45 27.20
C LYS A 58 -35.09 -3.23 27.12
N THR A 59 -33.84 -3.43 26.72
CA THR A 59 -32.92 -2.37 26.35
C THR A 59 -33.62 -1.56 25.27
N GLN A 60 -34.11 -0.36 25.64
CA GLN A 60 -34.55 0.61 24.66
C GLN A 60 -33.36 0.87 23.74
N SER A 61 -33.54 0.62 22.44
CA SER A 61 -32.65 1.16 21.42
C SER A 61 -32.45 2.65 21.74
N PRO A 62 -31.22 3.18 21.74
CA PRO A 62 -31.03 4.61 21.96
C PRO A 62 -31.93 5.36 20.96
N ASN A 63 -32.73 6.32 21.45
CA ASN A 63 -33.49 7.21 20.58
C ASN A 63 -32.47 8.03 19.76
N LEU A 64 -32.09 7.53 18.58
CA LEU A 64 -31.18 8.20 17.68
C LEU A 64 -31.86 9.43 17.08
N VAL A 65 -31.11 10.52 16.96
CA VAL A 65 -31.59 11.78 16.40
C VAL A 65 -31.62 11.66 14.88
N SER A 66 -32.78 11.97 14.28
CA SER A 66 -32.98 12.01 12.83
C SER A 66 -33.29 13.42 12.30
N ASP A 67 -33.29 14.44 13.16
CA ASP A 67 -33.53 15.84 12.78
C ASP A 67 -32.32 16.44 12.04
N GLU A 68 -32.53 16.80 10.78
CA GLU A 68 -31.50 17.41 9.94
C GLU A 68 -31.12 18.84 10.39
N ALA A 69 -32.00 19.58 11.07
CA ALA A 69 -31.68 20.91 11.58
C ALA A 69 -30.73 20.85 12.78
N GLU A 70 -30.89 19.86 13.66
CA GLU A 70 -29.92 19.56 14.72
C GLU A 70 -28.58 19.09 14.13
N ALA A 71 -28.62 18.22 13.14
CA ALA A 71 -27.43 17.74 12.45
C ALA A 71 -26.64 18.85 11.74
N SER A 72 -27.31 19.84 11.12
CA SER A 72 -26.67 21.00 10.50
C SER A 72 -25.89 21.83 11.54
N ARG A 73 -26.52 22.13 12.68
CA ARG A 73 -25.86 22.87 13.77
C ARG A 73 -24.68 22.09 14.34
N PHE A 74 -24.79 20.77 14.42
CA PHE A 74 -23.69 19.90 14.84
C PHE A 74 -22.49 19.99 13.91
N VAL A 75 -22.67 19.85 12.58
CA VAL A 75 -21.54 19.89 11.64
C VAL A 75 -20.89 21.27 11.56
N GLU A 76 -21.66 22.35 11.70
CA GLU A 76 -21.14 23.73 11.78
C GLU A 76 -20.25 23.94 13.02
N GLU A 77 -20.71 23.51 14.20
CA GLU A 77 -19.91 23.60 15.43
C GLU A 77 -18.68 22.69 15.35
N TYR A 78 -18.81 21.48 14.78
CA TYR A 78 -17.68 20.58 14.55
C TYR A 78 -16.62 21.24 13.66
N ASP A 79 -17.00 21.81 12.51
CA ASP A 79 -16.05 22.45 11.60
C ASP A 79 -15.29 23.59 12.30
N ARG A 80 -16.05 24.51 12.92
CA ARG A 80 -15.49 25.68 13.60
C ARG A 80 -14.49 25.30 14.69
N ARG A 81 -14.78 24.26 15.47
CA ARG A 81 -13.93 23.82 16.58
C ARG A 81 -12.75 22.98 16.10
N SER A 82 -12.98 22.11 15.13
CA SER A 82 -11.93 21.27 14.54
C SER A 82 -10.84 22.13 13.91
N ARG A 83 -11.18 23.20 13.18
CA ARG A 83 -10.18 24.14 12.62
C ARG A 83 -9.20 24.70 13.65
N VAL A 84 -9.67 25.00 14.86
CA VAL A 84 -8.83 25.53 15.94
C VAL A 84 -7.93 24.42 16.51
N VAL A 85 -8.52 23.30 16.91
CA VAL A 85 -7.78 22.19 17.54
C VAL A 85 -6.77 21.58 16.56
N TRP A 86 -7.14 21.46 15.28
CA TRP A 86 -6.29 20.90 14.23
C TRP A 86 -5.14 21.81 13.86
N ASN A 87 -5.37 23.13 13.83
CA ASN A 87 -4.30 24.10 13.63
C ASN A 87 -3.26 24.04 14.77
N GLU A 88 -3.71 24.04 16.03
CA GLU A 88 -2.80 23.95 17.18
C GLU A 88 -1.99 22.64 17.20
N TYR A 89 -2.61 21.53 16.79
CA TYR A 89 -1.91 20.26 16.64
C TYR A 89 -0.89 20.29 15.49
N ALA A 90 -1.27 20.84 14.33
CA ALA A 90 -0.39 20.94 13.18
C ALA A 90 0.86 21.79 13.50
N GLU A 91 0.72 22.91 14.22
CA GLU A 91 1.87 23.70 14.67
C GLU A 91 2.80 22.92 15.61
N ALA A 92 2.26 22.26 16.65
CA ALA A 92 3.10 21.47 17.55
C ALA A 92 3.80 20.29 16.84
N SER A 93 3.12 19.68 15.86
CA SER A 93 3.69 18.60 15.06
C SER A 93 4.78 19.12 14.11
N TRP A 94 4.56 20.27 13.49
CA TRP A 94 5.55 20.95 12.66
C TRP A 94 6.80 21.33 13.46
N ASP A 95 6.62 21.93 14.63
CA ASP A 95 7.72 22.33 15.52
C ASP A 95 8.59 21.14 15.90
N TYR A 96 7.97 20.00 16.23
CA TYR A 96 8.70 18.77 16.51
C TYR A 96 9.43 18.22 15.27
N ASN A 97 8.76 18.16 14.11
CA ASN A 97 9.32 17.61 12.88
C ASN A 97 10.48 18.44 12.31
N THR A 98 10.53 19.74 12.62
CA THR A 98 11.57 20.69 12.20
C THR A 98 12.56 21.06 13.31
N ASN A 99 12.38 20.49 14.51
CA ASN A 99 13.28 20.63 15.65
C ASN A 99 13.03 19.52 16.70
N ILE A 100 13.63 18.35 16.50
CA ILE A 100 13.45 17.19 17.36
C ILE A 100 14.13 17.44 18.71
N THR A 101 13.32 17.63 19.75
CA THR A 101 13.78 17.82 21.14
C THR A 101 12.85 17.12 22.12
N LYS A 102 13.34 16.79 23.32
CA LYS A 102 12.50 16.19 24.38
C LYS A 102 11.31 17.06 24.76
N GLU A 103 11.49 18.38 24.80
CA GLU A 103 10.40 19.32 25.10
C GLU A 103 9.38 19.36 23.96
N GLY A 104 9.85 19.44 22.71
CA GLY A 104 8.96 19.37 21.53
C GLY A 104 8.14 18.07 21.48
N SER A 105 8.76 16.93 21.80
CA SER A 105 8.07 15.64 21.93
C SER A 105 6.95 15.69 22.97
N LYS A 106 7.21 16.27 24.14
CA LYS A 106 6.22 16.39 25.22
C LYS A 106 5.05 17.29 24.80
N ILE A 107 5.33 18.44 24.20
CA ILE A 107 4.29 19.37 23.70
C ILE A 107 3.42 18.67 22.64
N LEU A 108 4.03 17.94 21.71
CA LEU A 108 3.31 17.18 20.69
C LEU A 108 2.40 16.10 21.31
N LEU A 109 2.88 15.37 22.31
CA LEU A 109 2.06 14.36 23.02
C LEU A 109 0.89 15.00 23.77
N GLU A 110 1.10 16.16 24.42
CA GLU A 110 0.02 16.92 25.05
C GLU A 110 -1.04 17.37 24.04
N LYS A 111 -0.61 17.87 22.87
CA LYS A 111 -1.53 18.25 21.78
C LYS A 111 -2.25 17.06 21.15
N ASN A 112 -1.61 15.89 21.06
CA ASN A 112 -2.28 14.64 20.66
C ASN A 112 -3.44 14.28 21.59
N VAL A 113 -3.28 14.45 22.91
CA VAL A 113 -4.37 14.20 23.88
C VAL A 113 -5.50 15.23 23.73
N GLN A 114 -5.18 16.51 23.53
CA GLN A 114 -6.19 17.55 23.27
C GLN A 114 -7.01 17.25 22.00
N MET A 115 -6.33 16.87 20.93
CA MET A 115 -6.95 16.43 19.68
C MET A 115 -7.86 15.21 19.91
N ALA A 116 -7.38 14.18 20.60
CA ALA A 116 -8.16 12.98 20.84
C ALA A 116 -9.41 13.25 21.70
N ASN A 117 -9.31 14.12 22.71
CA ASN A 117 -10.47 14.52 23.51
C ASN A 117 -11.54 15.23 22.66
N HIS A 118 -11.11 16.08 21.73
CA HIS A 118 -12.02 16.69 20.74
C HIS A 118 -12.67 15.64 19.85
N THR A 119 -11.90 14.71 19.29
CA THR A 119 -12.40 13.60 18.46
C THR A 119 -13.39 12.71 19.20
N VAL A 120 -13.10 12.31 20.44
CA VAL A 120 -14.03 11.52 21.27
C VAL A 120 -15.32 12.28 21.52
N LYS A 121 -15.24 13.56 21.90
CA LYS A 121 -16.41 14.39 22.20
C LYS A 121 -17.35 14.48 21.00
N TYR A 122 -16.82 14.87 19.84
CA TYR A 122 -17.64 15.07 18.65
C TYR A 122 -18.03 13.76 17.96
N GLY A 123 -17.16 12.75 17.95
CA GLY A 123 -17.49 11.44 17.41
C GLY A 123 -18.57 10.72 18.22
N THR A 124 -18.53 10.82 19.55
CA THR A 124 -19.59 10.30 20.43
C THR A 124 -20.92 11.03 20.19
N TRP A 125 -20.89 12.35 19.94
CA TRP A 125 -22.08 13.09 19.55
C TRP A 125 -22.58 12.67 18.16
N ALA A 126 -21.69 12.53 17.17
CA ALA A 126 -22.01 12.07 15.82
C ALA A 126 -22.70 10.70 15.80
N ARG A 127 -22.28 9.78 16.68
CA ARG A 127 -22.86 8.43 16.83
C ARG A 127 -24.31 8.43 17.36
N LYS A 128 -24.82 9.57 17.86
CA LYS A 128 -26.23 9.71 18.25
C LYS A 128 -27.16 9.98 17.07
N PHE A 129 -26.63 10.35 15.91
CA PHE A 129 -27.43 10.59 14.71
C PHE A 129 -27.65 9.29 13.92
N ASP A 130 -28.89 9.00 13.56
CA ASP A 130 -29.20 7.97 12.56
C ASP A 130 -29.16 8.58 11.16
N VAL A 131 -28.03 8.43 10.49
CA VAL A 131 -27.79 8.99 9.14
C VAL A 131 -28.46 8.18 8.02
N THR A 132 -29.16 7.08 8.33
CA THR A 132 -29.75 6.19 7.33
C THR A 132 -30.76 6.92 6.44
N ASN A 133 -31.64 7.72 7.07
CA ASN A 133 -32.78 8.38 6.44
C ASN A 133 -32.55 9.86 6.09
N PHE A 134 -31.32 10.37 6.24
CA PHE A 134 -30.97 11.74 5.88
C PHE A 134 -31.14 11.96 4.37
N GLN A 135 -31.87 13.01 3.99
CA GLN A 135 -32.03 13.49 2.62
C GLN A 135 -30.79 14.23 2.14
N ASN A 136 -30.13 14.99 3.03
CA ASN A 136 -28.91 15.71 2.68
C ASN A 136 -27.70 14.75 2.64
N ALA A 137 -27.32 14.34 1.43
CA ALA A 137 -26.20 13.41 1.20
C ALA A 137 -24.84 13.94 1.71
N THR A 138 -24.59 15.25 1.62
CA THR A 138 -23.35 15.88 2.09
C THR A 138 -23.26 15.79 3.62
N MET A 139 -24.33 16.12 4.32
CA MET A 139 -24.40 16.03 5.78
C MET A 139 -24.31 14.58 6.26
N LYS A 140 -25.01 13.65 5.59
CA LYS A 140 -24.90 12.20 5.83
C LYS A 140 -23.45 11.72 5.74
N ARG A 141 -22.72 12.15 4.70
CA ARG A 141 -21.32 11.80 4.49
C ARG A 141 -20.41 12.40 5.58
N MET A 142 -20.59 13.68 5.93
CA MET A 142 -19.81 14.32 7.00
C MET A 142 -19.99 13.58 8.33
N ILE A 143 -21.23 13.35 8.76
CA ILE A 143 -21.51 12.72 10.05
C ILE A 143 -20.99 11.29 10.07
N LYS A 144 -21.16 10.52 8.98
CA LYS A 144 -20.59 9.17 8.89
C LYS A 144 -19.07 9.16 9.07
N LYS A 145 -18.35 10.15 8.52
CA LYS A 145 -16.89 10.28 8.73
C LYS A 145 -16.57 10.65 10.19
N ILE A 146 -17.32 11.56 10.80
CA ILE A 146 -17.09 12.00 12.19
C ILE A 146 -17.44 10.88 13.21
N GLN A 147 -18.30 9.94 12.85
CA GLN A 147 -18.61 8.75 13.68
C GLN A 147 -17.42 7.81 13.85
N ASP A 148 -16.42 7.90 12.99
CA ASP A 148 -15.13 7.21 13.14
C ASP A 148 -14.22 8.03 14.07
N LEU A 149 -13.89 7.46 15.22
CA LEU A 149 -13.01 8.09 16.21
C LEU A 149 -11.54 7.71 15.99
N GLU A 150 -11.25 6.84 15.01
CA GLU A 150 -9.92 6.32 14.73
C GLU A 150 -9.27 5.79 16.03
N ARG A 151 -7.99 6.12 16.27
CA ARG A 151 -7.26 5.77 17.51
C ARG A 151 -7.89 6.35 18.78
N ALA A 152 -8.64 7.46 18.68
CA ALA A 152 -9.25 8.09 19.86
C ALA A 152 -10.38 7.24 20.47
N ALA A 153 -10.83 6.18 19.79
CA ALA A 153 -11.72 5.18 20.37
C ALA A 153 -11.08 4.36 21.50
N LEU A 154 -9.73 4.31 21.56
CA LEU A 154 -9.02 3.58 22.61
C LEU A 154 -9.25 4.17 24.00
N PRO A 155 -9.25 3.35 25.07
CA PRO A 155 -9.16 3.83 26.44
C PRO A 155 -7.95 4.76 26.63
N VAL A 156 -8.07 5.77 27.49
CA VAL A 156 -7.05 6.84 27.67
C VAL A 156 -5.63 6.30 27.82
N ARG A 157 -5.41 5.30 28.70
CA ARG A 157 -4.08 4.71 28.92
C ARG A 157 -3.51 4.02 27.67
N GLU A 158 -4.37 3.34 26.91
CA GLU A 158 -3.98 2.64 25.69
C GLU A 158 -3.72 3.64 24.54
N LEU A 159 -4.47 4.74 24.50
CA LEU A 159 -4.23 5.84 23.56
C LEU A 159 -2.89 6.54 23.84
N GLU A 160 -2.58 6.83 25.10
CA GLU A 160 -1.27 7.38 25.50
C GLU A 160 -0.13 6.44 25.10
N GLN A 161 -0.28 5.14 25.38
CA GLN A 161 0.66 4.13 24.96
C GLN A 161 0.82 4.06 23.44
N TYR A 162 -0.28 4.10 22.69
CA TYR A 162 -0.28 4.10 21.22
C TYR A 162 0.47 5.30 20.66
N ASN A 163 0.20 6.51 21.17
CA ASN A 163 0.84 7.74 20.72
C ASN A 163 2.34 7.74 21.05
N GLN A 164 2.73 7.23 22.23
CA GLN A 164 4.14 7.09 22.58
C GLN A 164 4.85 6.10 21.66
N ILE A 165 4.24 4.94 21.38
CA ILE A 165 4.81 3.92 20.47
C ILE A 165 5.05 4.51 19.07
N LEU A 166 4.07 5.24 18.51
CA LEU A 166 4.24 5.88 17.21
C LEU A 166 5.40 6.89 17.22
N LEU A 167 5.45 7.75 18.24
CA LEU A 167 6.52 8.75 18.37
C LEU A 167 7.90 8.10 18.52
N ASP A 168 8.00 7.02 19.33
CA ASP A 168 9.24 6.28 19.53
C ASP A 168 9.71 5.63 18.23
N MET A 169 8.81 5.00 17.48
CA MET A 169 9.13 4.38 16.19
C MET A 169 9.59 5.43 15.16
N GLU A 170 8.90 6.56 15.04
CA GLU A 170 9.25 7.65 14.12
C GLU A 170 10.58 8.33 14.50
N THR A 171 10.80 8.57 15.80
CA THR A 171 12.07 9.10 16.32
C THR A 171 13.21 8.14 16.01
N THR A 172 13.05 6.85 16.36
CA THR A 172 14.05 5.80 16.15
C THR A 172 14.46 5.72 14.68
N TYR A 173 13.51 5.85 13.76
CA TYR A 173 13.82 5.89 12.33
C TYR A 173 14.61 7.14 11.95
N SER A 174 14.17 8.32 12.40
CA SER A 174 14.65 9.61 11.91
C SER A 174 16.05 9.98 12.41
N VAL A 175 16.42 9.57 13.63
CA VAL A 175 17.71 9.92 14.25
C VAL A 175 18.78 8.85 14.07
N ALA A 176 18.45 7.71 13.45
CA ALA A 176 19.37 6.59 13.31
C ALA A 176 20.55 6.91 12.39
N SER A 177 21.71 6.39 12.76
CA SER A 177 22.93 6.44 11.96
C SER A 177 23.62 5.06 11.90
N VAL A 178 24.28 4.79 10.79
CA VAL A 178 25.09 3.57 10.58
C VAL A 178 26.56 3.95 10.65
N CYS A 179 27.32 3.30 11.52
CA CYS A 179 28.71 3.67 11.79
C CYS A 179 29.70 2.65 11.23
N HIS A 180 30.78 3.14 10.64
CA HIS A 180 31.97 2.37 10.32
C HIS A 180 32.75 2.02 11.59
N SER A 181 33.62 1.01 11.50
CA SER A 181 34.51 0.61 12.60
C SER A 181 35.49 1.70 13.05
N ASN A 182 35.79 2.66 12.17
CA ASN A 182 36.64 3.82 12.46
C ASN A 182 35.92 4.94 13.23
N GLY A 183 34.62 4.79 13.54
CA GLY A 183 33.82 5.76 14.27
C GLY A 183 33.03 6.76 13.43
N THR A 184 33.19 6.77 12.09
CA THR A 184 32.39 7.65 11.21
C THR A 184 30.96 7.12 11.11
N CYS A 185 29.96 7.96 11.37
CA CYS A 185 28.54 7.59 11.32
C CYS A 185 27.82 8.34 10.20
N LEU A 186 27.02 7.62 9.42
CA LEU A 186 26.26 8.13 8.28
C LEU A 186 24.76 8.10 8.61
N GLN A 187 24.07 9.20 8.37
CA GLN A 187 22.61 9.26 8.45
C GLN A 187 21.96 8.71 7.17
N LEU A 188 20.65 8.43 7.19
CA LEU A 188 19.95 8.02 5.98
C LEU A 188 20.02 9.10 4.89
N GLU A 189 19.70 10.34 5.26
CA GLU A 189 19.68 11.50 4.36
C GLU A 189 20.68 12.58 4.83
N PRO A 190 21.65 12.99 3.97
CA PRO A 190 21.85 12.53 2.59
C PRO A 190 22.76 11.30 2.45
N ASP A 191 23.49 10.90 3.49
CA ASP A 191 24.71 10.08 3.35
C ASP A 191 24.47 8.68 2.76
N LEU A 192 23.66 7.85 3.42
CA LEU A 192 23.41 6.48 2.97
C LEU A 192 22.60 6.46 1.67
N THR A 193 21.70 7.42 1.47
CA THR A 193 20.94 7.56 0.23
C THR A 193 21.88 7.87 -0.94
N HIS A 194 22.83 8.78 -0.75
CA HIS A 194 23.86 9.08 -1.73
C HIS A 194 24.74 7.86 -2.03
N LEU A 195 25.22 7.16 -1.00
CA LEU A 195 26.03 5.95 -1.16
C LEU A 195 25.28 4.87 -1.95
N MET A 196 24.02 4.60 -1.63
CA MET A 196 23.19 3.62 -2.35
C MET A 196 22.93 4.03 -3.80
N ALA A 197 22.87 5.33 -4.10
CA ALA A 197 22.64 5.84 -5.45
C ALA A 197 23.89 5.79 -6.33
N THR A 198 25.06 6.15 -5.79
CA THR A 198 26.28 6.39 -6.58
C THR A 198 27.30 5.26 -6.51
N SER A 199 27.38 4.51 -5.41
CA SER A 199 28.35 3.42 -5.31
C SER A 199 28.02 2.32 -6.30
N ARG A 200 29.07 1.73 -6.86
CA ARG A 200 29.02 0.55 -7.73
C ARG A 200 29.82 -0.61 -7.11
N ASN A 201 30.23 -0.48 -5.86
CA ASN A 201 30.92 -1.54 -5.12
C ASN A 201 29.89 -2.42 -4.39
N TYR A 202 29.88 -3.72 -4.68
CA TYR A 202 28.92 -4.66 -4.09
C TYR A 202 28.99 -4.68 -2.55
N GLU A 203 30.18 -4.73 -1.97
CA GLU A 203 30.39 -4.84 -0.52
C GLU A 203 30.03 -3.55 0.22
N GLU A 204 30.30 -2.39 -0.39
CA GLU A 204 29.92 -1.10 0.18
C GLU A 204 28.39 -0.90 0.20
N LEU A 205 27.73 -1.24 -0.91
CA LEU A 205 26.26 -1.26 -0.99
C LEU A 205 25.67 -2.25 0.02
N LEU A 206 26.30 -3.42 0.18
CA LEU A 206 25.87 -4.43 1.15
C LEU A 206 26.01 -3.92 2.59
N TRP A 207 27.13 -3.28 2.92
CA TRP A 207 27.37 -2.67 4.24
C TRP A 207 26.30 -1.66 4.58
N ALA A 208 26.00 -0.72 3.67
CA ALA A 208 24.98 0.30 3.89
C ALA A 208 23.58 -0.32 4.03
N TRP A 209 23.22 -1.21 3.11
CA TRP A 209 21.92 -1.88 3.07
C TRP A 209 21.65 -2.72 4.33
N LYS A 210 22.64 -3.50 4.75
CA LYS A 210 22.55 -4.37 5.93
C LYS A 210 22.62 -3.55 7.21
N GLY A 211 23.56 -2.59 7.28
CA GLY A 211 23.74 -1.72 8.42
C GLY A 211 22.48 -0.93 8.76
N TRP A 212 21.79 -0.39 7.76
CA TRP A 212 20.52 0.33 7.97
C TRP A 212 19.44 -0.58 8.57
N ARG A 213 19.29 -1.80 8.05
CA ARG A 213 18.32 -2.79 8.56
C ARG A 213 18.66 -3.28 9.97
N ASP A 214 19.94 -3.49 10.24
CA ASP A 214 20.43 -3.92 11.55
C ASP A 214 20.23 -2.83 12.62
N LYS A 215 20.39 -1.55 12.26
CA LYS A 215 20.23 -0.42 13.19
C LYS A 215 18.78 0.00 13.38
N VAL A 216 18.02 0.11 12.30
CA VAL A 216 16.65 0.64 12.35
C VAL A 216 15.64 -0.48 12.46
N GLY A 217 15.65 -1.41 11.50
CA GLY A 217 14.67 -2.50 11.45
C GLY A 217 14.57 -3.25 12.77
N ARG A 218 15.71 -3.71 13.31
CA ARG A 218 15.76 -4.40 14.61
C ARG A 218 15.29 -3.54 15.78
N SER A 219 15.53 -2.23 15.76
CA SER A 219 15.12 -1.31 16.83
C SER A 219 13.62 -1.00 16.81
N ILE A 220 12.95 -1.14 15.66
CA ILE A 220 11.50 -0.98 15.54
C ILE A 220 10.74 -2.23 16.01
N LEU A 221 11.33 -3.43 15.85
CA LEU A 221 10.68 -4.71 16.15
C LEU A 221 10.03 -4.80 17.55
N PRO A 222 10.62 -4.31 18.66
CA PRO A 222 10.00 -4.37 19.99
C PRO A 222 8.67 -3.63 20.10
N TYR A 223 8.48 -2.56 19.33
CA TYR A 223 7.29 -1.71 19.37
C TYR A 223 6.16 -2.25 18.49
N PHE A 224 6.52 -2.85 17.35
CA PHE A 224 5.60 -3.13 16.26
C PHE A 224 4.43 -4.08 16.64
N PRO A 225 4.61 -5.18 17.41
CA PRO A 225 3.50 -6.03 17.81
C PRO A 225 2.44 -5.31 18.64
N GLN A 226 2.86 -4.45 19.59
CA GLN A 226 1.94 -3.68 20.42
C GLN A 226 1.21 -2.61 19.60
N TYR A 227 1.91 -1.98 18.65
CA TYR A 227 1.31 -1.08 17.67
C TYR A 227 0.20 -1.77 16.87
N VAL A 228 0.44 -2.99 16.35
CA VAL A 228 -0.55 -3.76 15.59
C VAL A 228 -1.77 -4.11 16.45
N GLU A 229 -1.54 -4.55 17.70
CA GLU A 229 -2.62 -4.87 18.63
C GLU A 229 -3.55 -3.67 18.89
N LEU A 230 -2.95 -2.52 19.23
CA LEU A 230 -3.67 -1.28 19.53
C LEU A 230 -4.37 -0.72 18.28
N SER A 231 -3.73 -0.76 17.11
CA SER A 231 -4.33 -0.36 15.84
C SER A 231 -5.58 -1.20 15.52
N ASN A 232 -5.46 -2.51 15.65
CA ASN A 232 -6.58 -3.42 15.42
C ASN A 232 -7.69 -3.26 16.45
N LYS A 233 -7.35 -2.97 17.72
CA LYS A 233 -8.35 -2.68 18.74
C LYS A 233 -9.11 -1.38 18.44
N ALA A 234 -8.41 -0.32 18.06
CA ALA A 234 -9.03 0.93 17.63
C ALA A 234 -9.97 0.72 16.43
N ALA A 235 -9.53 -0.03 15.42
CA ALA A 235 -10.35 -0.35 14.26
C ALA A 235 -11.65 -1.08 14.63
N ARG A 236 -11.57 -2.10 15.50
CA ARG A 236 -12.74 -2.85 15.99
C ARG A 236 -13.71 -1.97 16.80
N LEU A 237 -13.19 -1.04 17.60
CA LEU A 237 -14.02 -0.08 18.35
C LEU A 237 -14.75 0.93 17.45
N ASN A 238 -14.33 1.06 16.19
CA ASN A 238 -14.99 1.84 15.14
C ASN A 238 -15.81 0.99 14.16
N GLY A 239 -15.92 -0.33 14.37
CA GLY A 239 -16.77 -1.22 13.59
C GLY A 239 -16.09 -1.87 12.37
N TYR A 240 -14.77 -1.74 12.21
CA TYR A 240 -14.00 -2.47 11.20
C TYR A 240 -13.51 -3.83 11.73
N LYS A 241 -13.07 -4.70 10.83
CA LYS A 241 -12.49 -6.01 11.21
C LYS A 241 -11.11 -5.88 11.85
N ASP A 242 -10.27 -5.03 11.26
CA ASP A 242 -8.86 -4.81 11.60
C ASP A 242 -8.38 -3.45 11.05
N GLY A 243 -7.12 -3.08 11.34
CA GLY A 243 -6.53 -1.83 10.88
C GLY A 243 -6.43 -1.71 9.35
N GLY A 244 -6.26 -2.84 8.65
CA GLY A 244 -6.22 -2.86 7.18
C GLY A 244 -7.59 -2.59 6.57
N ASP A 245 -8.65 -3.16 7.14
CA ASP A 245 -10.05 -2.90 6.74
C ASP A 245 -10.43 -1.42 6.90
N SER A 246 -10.03 -0.81 8.03
CA SER A 246 -10.19 0.64 8.26
C SER A 246 -9.47 1.46 7.18
N TRP A 247 -8.21 1.15 6.87
CA TRP A 247 -7.46 1.88 5.83
C TRP A 247 -8.06 1.74 4.42
N ARG A 248 -8.50 0.53 4.04
CA ARG A 248 -9.11 0.29 2.72
C ARG A 248 -10.45 1.00 2.57
N SER A 249 -11.16 1.28 3.68
CA SER A 249 -12.45 1.96 3.66
C SER A 249 -12.40 3.38 3.07
N MET A 250 -11.23 4.05 3.13
CA MET A 250 -11.00 5.39 2.56
C MET A 250 -11.19 5.46 1.04
N TYR A 251 -11.15 4.32 0.35
CA TYR A 251 -11.40 4.24 -1.09
C TYR A 251 -12.87 4.06 -1.44
N GLU A 252 -13.73 3.72 -0.47
CA GLU A 252 -15.15 3.44 -0.66
C GLU A 252 -15.42 2.41 -1.77
N MET A 253 -14.51 1.43 -1.88
CA MET A 253 -14.54 0.38 -2.90
C MET A 253 -14.62 -1.00 -2.25
N PRO A 254 -15.77 -1.70 -2.32
CA PRO A 254 -15.94 -3.02 -1.71
C PRO A 254 -14.96 -4.10 -2.22
N PHE A 255 -14.48 -3.98 -3.46
CA PHE A 255 -13.61 -4.96 -4.11
C PHE A 255 -12.20 -4.41 -4.40
N LEU A 256 -11.72 -3.46 -3.58
CA LEU A 256 -10.45 -2.78 -3.80
C LEU A 256 -9.28 -3.77 -4.05
N GLU A 257 -9.13 -4.80 -3.23
CA GLU A 257 -8.03 -5.78 -3.38
C GLU A 257 -8.03 -6.47 -4.75
N TYR A 258 -9.21 -6.84 -5.27
CA TYR A 258 -9.34 -7.47 -6.57
C TYR A 258 -8.99 -6.51 -7.71
N GLU A 259 -9.46 -5.27 -7.64
CA GLU A 259 -9.17 -4.24 -8.64
C GLU A 259 -7.66 -3.91 -8.68
N LEU A 260 -7.00 -3.84 -7.52
CA LEU A 260 -5.56 -3.58 -7.43
C LEU A 260 -4.73 -4.75 -7.98
N GLU A 261 -5.12 -6.00 -7.69
CA GLU A 261 -4.49 -7.18 -8.28
C GLU A 261 -4.65 -7.17 -9.81
N HIS A 262 -5.83 -6.82 -10.33
CA HIS A 262 -6.06 -6.74 -11.77
C HIS A 262 -5.12 -5.72 -12.45
N LEU A 263 -5.02 -4.50 -11.88
CA LEU A 263 -4.10 -3.46 -12.36
C LEU A 263 -2.64 -3.93 -12.30
N PHE A 264 -2.24 -4.64 -11.23
CA PHE A 264 -0.90 -5.20 -11.10
C PHE A 264 -0.61 -6.22 -12.21
N GLN A 265 -1.57 -7.09 -12.53
CA GLN A 265 -1.44 -8.08 -13.60
C GLN A 265 -1.38 -7.44 -15.01
N GLU A 266 -2.12 -6.36 -15.26
CA GLU A 266 -2.02 -5.61 -16.52
C GLU A 266 -0.61 -5.01 -16.74
N LEU A 267 0.07 -4.61 -15.66
CA LEU A 267 1.40 -4.01 -15.69
C LEU A 267 2.55 -5.03 -15.68
N GLN A 268 2.26 -6.29 -15.35
CA GLN A 268 3.26 -7.36 -15.24
C GLN A 268 4.13 -7.53 -16.50
N PRO A 269 3.59 -7.57 -17.73
CA PRO A 269 4.41 -7.75 -18.94
C PRO A 269 5.53 -6.71 -19.08
N LEU A 270 5.24 -5.46 -18.70
CA LEU A 270 6.20 -4.37 -18.74
C LEU A 270 7.25 -4.51 -17.62
N TYR A 271 6.81 -4.81 -16.39
CA TYR A 271 7.73 -5.03 -15.27
C TYR A 271 8.68 -6.21 -15.50
N LEU A 272 8.19 -7.35 -15.97
CA LEU A 272 9.02 -8.54 -16.20
C LEU A 272 10.08 -8.32 -17.28
N ASN A 273 9.74 -7.57 -18.34
CA ASN A 273 10.69 -7.20 -19.38
C ASN A 273 11.75 -6.22 -18.87
N LEU A 274 11.35 -5.22 -18.08
CA LEU A 274 12.29 -4.30 -17.42
C LEU A 274 13.22 -5.04 -16.47
N HIS A 275 12.67 -5.91 -15.61
CA HIS A 275 13.43 -6.72 -14.65
C HIS A 275 14.48 -7.59 -15.35
N ALA A 276 14.11 -8.32 -16.40
CA ALA A 276 15.03 -9.18 -17.13
C ALA A 276 16.17 -8.37 -17.78
N TYR A 277 15.85 -7.23 -18.40
CA TYR A 277 16.85 -6.35 -19.00
C TYR A 277 17.83 -5.79 -17.96
N VAL A 278 17.31 -5.28 -16.84
CA VAL A 278 18.13 -4.76 -15.73
C VAL A 278 19.00 -5.86 -15.13
N ARG A 279 18.44 -7.07 -14.93
CA ARG A 279 19.20 -8.23 -14.43
C ARG A 279 20.38 -8.57 -15.32
N ARG A 280 20.22 -8.54 -16.65
CA ARG A 280 21.32 -8.76 -17.60
C ARG A 280 22.40 -7.69 -17.49
N ALA A 281 22.01 -6.43 -17.35
CA ALA A 281 22.97 -5.33 -17.20
C ALA A 281 23.75 -5.44 -15.87
N LEU A 282 23.07 -5.78 -14.77
CA LEU A 282 23.73 -6.06 -13.49
C LEU A 282 24.66 -7.27 -13.59
N TYR A 283 24.28 -8.33 -14.31
CA TYR A 283 25.14 -9.48 -14.57
C TYR A 283 26.42 -9.08 -15.32
N ARG A 284 26.31 -8.21 -16.33
CA ARG A 284 27.49 -7.68 -17.06
C ARG A 284 28.44 -6.89 -16.17
N PHE A 285 27.91 -6.18 -15.19
CA PHE A 285 28.69 -5.30 -14.32
C PHE A 285 29.26 -6.02 -13.10
N TYR A 286 28.42 -6.71 -12.32
CA TYR A 286 28.80 -7.39 -11.07
C TYR A 286 29.30 -8.83 -11.28
N GLY A 287 29.06 -9.42 -12.45
CA GLY A 287 29.52 -10.75 -12.80
C GLY A 287 28.58 -11.90 -12.40
N SER A 288 28.90 -13.08 -12.91
CA SER A 288 28.06 -14.28 -12.83
C SER A 288 27.98 -14.94 -11.46
N GLU A 289 28.93 -14.65 -10.57
CA GLU A 289 28.92 -15.19 -9.20
C GLU A 289 27.88 -14.50 -8.32
N LEU A 290 27.56 -13.25 -8.65
CA LEU A 290 26.69 -12.37 -7.85
C LEU A 290 25.30 -12.18 -8.46
N ILE A 291 25.09 -12.57 -9.74
CA ILE A 291 23.81 -12.43 -10.43
C ILE A 291 23.49 -13.72 -11.21
N ASN A 292 22.30 -14.27 -10.96
CA ASN A 292 21.74 -15.36 -11.76
C ASN A 292 20.74 -14.81 -12.77
N LEU A 293 20.96 -15.08 -14.06
CA LEU A 293 20.12 -14.63 -15.17
C LEU A 293 18.71 -15.23 -15.19
N GLU A 294 18.44 -16.25 -14.37
CA GLU A 294 17.13 -16.87 -14.20
C GLU A 294 16.60 -16.74 -12.75
N GLY A 295 17.33 -16.02 -11.90
CA GLY A 295 17.03 -15.84 -10.48
C GLY A 295 16.54 -14.43 -10.13
N PRO A 296 16.18 -14.19 -8.86
CA PRO A 296 15.89 -12.85 -8.37
C PRO A 296 17.13 -11.94 -8.32
N ILE A 297 16.93 -10.63 -8.34
CA ILE A 297 18.02 -9.63 -8.24
C ILE A 297 18.33 -9.36 -6.74
N PRO A 298 19.61 -9.29 -6.34
CA PRO A 298 19.98 -8.87 -4.98
C PRO A 298 19.49 -7.44 -4.67
N ALA A 299 18.72 -7.30 -3.59
CA ALA A 299 17.94 -6.09 -3.28
C ALA A 299 18.73 -4.80 -2.95
N HIS A 300 20.07 -4.84 -2.95
CA HIS A 300 20.95 -3.72 -2.61
C HIS A 300 21.63 -3.10 -3.85
N LEU A 301 21.40 -3.65 -5.05
CA LEU A 301 22.09 -3.26 -6.29
C LEU A 301 21.27 -2.31 -7.18
N LEU A 302 20.17 -1.76 -6.67
CA LEU A 302 19.16 -1.08 -7.47
C LEU A 302 19.12 0.43 -7.19
N GLY A 303 20.24 1.02 -6.75
CA GLY A 303 20.37 2.48 -6.65
C GLY A 303 19.57 3.15 -5.53
N ASN A 304 18.90 2.35 -4.69
CA ASN A 304 17.99 2.82 -3.64
C ASN A 304 17.98 1.85 -2.46
N MET A 305 17.90 2.37 -1.23
CA MET A 305 17.92 1.59 0.03
C MET A 305 16.88 0.45 0.08
N TRP A 306 15.74 0.61 -0.59
CA TRP A 306 14.64 -0.36 -0.62
C TRP A 306 14.43 -1.00 -2.00
N ALA A 307 15.21 -0.61 -3.01
CA ALA A 307 14.97 -1.00 -4.40
C ALA A 307 13.52 -0.70 -4.86
N GLN A 308 12.95 0.41 -4.38
CA GLN A 308 11.60 0.85 -4.76
C GLN A 308 11.61 1.60 -6.09
N SER A 309 12.70 2.29 -6.40
CA SER A 309 13.00 2.95 -7.67
C SER A 309 14.43 2.57 -8.03
N TRP A 310 14.69 2.40 -9.33
CA TRP A 310 15.94 1.89 -9.90
C TRP A 310 16.63 2.92 -10.77
N SER A 311 16.17 4.17 -10.80
CA SER A 311 16.64 5.13 -11.78
C SER A 311 18.05 5.65 -11.50
N ASN A 312 18.57 5.44 -10.29
CA ASN A 312 19.95 5.75 -9.91
C ASN A 312 21.00 4.76 -10.46
N ILE A 313 20.58 3.65 -11.07
CA ILE A 313 21.49 2.74 -11.82
C ILE A 313 21.37 2.93 -13.34
N TYR A 314 20.81 4.05 -13.79
CA TYR A 314 20.60 4.34 -15.21
C TYR A 314 21.90 4.28 -16.04
N ASP A 315 23.03 4.69 -15.47
CA ASP A 315 24.37 4.56 -16.05
C ASP A 315 24.76 3.11 -16.40
N LEU A 316 24.25 2.11 -15.67
CA LEU A 316 24.52 0.70 -15.93
C LEU A 316 23.62 0.11 -17.02
N VAL A 317 22.43 0.69 -17.19
CA VAL A 317 21.31 0.12 -17.96
C VAL A 317 20.88 1.01 -19.12
N VAL A 318 21.70 1.99 -19.50
CA VAL A 318 21.41 2.91 -20.60
C VAL A 318 21.24 2.12 -21.93
N PRO A 319 20.06 2.21 -22.59
CA PRO A 319 19.79 1.52 -23.85
C PRO A 319 20.77 1.89 -24.97
N PHE A 320 21.00 3.20 -25.14
CA PHE A 320 21.88 3.76 -26.16
C PHE A 320 22.94 4.67 -25.51
N PRO A 321 24.12 4.13 -25.14
CA PRO A 321 25.17 4.89 -24.45
C PRO A 321 25.78 6.02 -25.30
N SER A 322 25.64 5.96 -26.62
CA SER A 322 26.10 6.98 -27.58
C SER A 322 25.25 8.23 -27.59
N ALA A 323 23.98 8.13 -27.17
CA ALA A 323 23.07 9.27 -27.11
C ALA A 323 23.35 10.14 -25.86
N PRO A 324 23.14 11.47 -25.94
CA PRO A 324 23.31 12.38 -24.81
C PRO A 324 22.49 11.95 -23.58
N ARG A 325 23.06 12.14 -22.37
CA ARG A 325 22.36 11.88 -21.11
C ARG A 325 21.33 12.97 -20.83
N MET A 326 20.15 12.57 -20.37
CA MET A 326 19.10 13.49 -19.89
C MET A 326 19.10 13.58 -18.37
N ASP A 327 20.23 14.01 -17.80
CA ASP A 327 20.30 14.38 -16.39
C ASP A 327 20.58 15.88 -16.30
N ALA A 328 19.62 16.61 -15.74
CA ALA A 328 19.71 18.05 -15.58
C ALA A 328 20.61 18.49 -14.42
N THR A 329 21.08 17.56 -13.57
CA THR A 329 21.78 17.87 -12.31
C THR A 329 23.03 18.73 -12.53
N GLU A 330 23.90 18.37 -13.49
CA GLU A 330 25.10 19.16 -13.78
C GLU A 330 24.75 20.57 -14.29
N ALA A 331 23.71 20.68 -15.13
CA ALA A 331 23.24 21.95 -15.63
C ALA A 331 22.65 22.83 -14.51
N MET A 332 21.87 22.24 -13.59
CA MET A 332 21.32 22.91 -12.42
C MET A 332 22.43 23.48 -11.53
N ILE A 333 23.44 22.68 -11.20
CA ILE A 333 24.58 23.10 -10.37
C ILE A 333 25.36 24.22 -11.08
N LYS A 334 25.70 24.04 -12.36
CA LYS A 334 26.47 25.03 -13.15
C LYS A 334 25.74 26.37 -13.29
N GLN A 335 24.41 26.35 -13.32
CA GLN A 335 23.57 27.54 -13.40
C GLN A 335 23.21 28.14 -12.03
N GLY A 336 23.76 27.61 -10.93
CA GLY A 336 23.52 28.12 -9.58
C GLY A 336 22.07 27.93 -9.11
N TRP A 337 21.44 26.79 -9.44
CA TRP A 337 20.13 26.45 -8.89
C TRP A 337 20.22 26.24 -7.38
N THR A 338 19.13 26.58 -6.69
CA THR A 338 18.95 26.43 -5.25
C THR A 338 17.63 25.71 -4.97
N PRO A 339 17.44 25.12 -3.77
CA PRO A 339 16.15 24.59 -3.36
C PRO A 339 15.00 25.58 -3.59
N GLN A 340 15.18 26.84 -3.17
CA GLN A 340 14.18 27.88 -3.37
C GLN A 340 13.84 28.11 -4.86
N ARG A 341 14.83 28.04 -5.76
CA ARG A 341 14.56 28.13 -7.20
C ARG A 341 13.74 26.94 -7.70
N MET A 342 14.05 25.72 -7.27
CA MET A 342 13.30 24.52 -7.66
C MET A 342 11.81 24.63 -7.32
N PHE A 343 11.48 25.10 -6.11
CA PHE A 343 10.09 25.34 -5.71
C PHE A 343 9.44 26.51 -6.47
N LYS A 344 10.20 27.56 -6.82
CA LYS A 344 9.67 28.67 -7.65
C LYS A 344 9.36 28.22 -9.08
N GLU A 345 10.17 27.35 -9.66
CA GLU A 345 9.88 26.76 -10.97
C GLU A 345 8.62 25.87 -10.91
N ALA A 346 8.44 25.12 -9.82
CA ALA A 346 7.21 24.37 -9.58
C ALA A 346 5.98 25.30 -9.47
N ASP A 347 6.05 26.36 -8.65
CA ASP A 347 4.98 27.37 -8.53
C ASP A 347 4.66 28.04 -9.88
N SER A 348 5.69 28.34 -10.68
CA SER A 348 5.56 28.84 -12.05
C SER A 348 4.84 27.84 -12.96
N PHE A 349 5.12 26.54 -12.85
CA PHE A 349 4.41 25.51 -13.59
C PHE A 349 2.92 25.51 -13.22
N PHE A 350 2.58 25.43 -11.92
CA PHE A 350 1.17 25.42 -11.47
C PHE A 350 0.42 26.66 -11.94
N THR A 351 0.99 27.85 -11.74
CA THR A 351 0.37 29.11 -12.17
C THR A 351 0.25 29.23 -13.69
N SER A 352 1.16 28.63 -14.48
CA SER A 352 1.05 28.57 -15.94
C SER A 352 -0.22 27.83 -16.41
N LEU A 353 -0.74 26.90 -15.61
CA LEU A 353 -1.98 26.17 -15.88
C LEU A 353 -3.23 26.96 -15.44
N GLY A 354 -3.07 28.16 -14.85
CA GLY A 354 -4.16 28.91 -14.24
C GLY A 354 -4.55 28.40 -12.86
N LEU A 355 -3.68 27.61 -12.22
CA LEU A 355 -3.85 27.19 -10.83
C LEU A 355 -3.36 28.28 -9.87
N LEU A 356 -3.51 28.03 -8.57
CA LEU A 356 -3.27 29.04 -7.54
C LEU A 356 -1.77 29.16 -7.24
N PRO A 357 -1.20 30.37 -7.14
CA PRO A 357 0.15 30.54 -6.60
C PRO A 357 0.15 30.20 -5.10
N VAL A 358 1.26 29.67 -4.59
CA VAL A 358 1.43 29.50 -3.14
C VAL A 358 1.48 30.86 -2.42
N PRO A 359 0.91 30.97 -1.19
CA PRO A 359 0.85 32.25 -0.50
C PRO A 359 2.23 32.74 -0.02
N PRO A 360 2.42 34.03 0.26
CA PRO A 360 3.68 34.53 0.81
C PRO A 360 4.13 33.83 2.11
N GLU A 361 3.16 33.41 2.94
CA GLU A 361 3.40 32.69 4.20
C GLU A 361 4.13 31.35 3.97
N PHE A 362 3.83 30.65 2.87
CA PHE A 362 4.49 29.40 2.47
C PHE A 362 6.01 29.58 2.37
N TRP A 363 6.46 30.64 1.68
CA TRP A 363 7.89 30.91 1.49
C TRP A 363 8.60 31.28 2.79
N SER A 364 7.88 31.94 3.71
CA SER A 364 8.45 32.39 4.98
C SER A 364 8.55 31.28 6.03
N LYS A 365 7.68 30.27 5.96
CA LYS A 365 7.56 29.26 7.03
C LYS A 365 7.99 27.85 6.62
N SER A 366 8.12 27.54 5.33
CA SER A 366 8.54 26.21 4.87
C SER A 366 10.01 25.92 5.18
N MET A 367 10.32 24.64 5.42
CA MET A 367 11.69 24.15 5.55
C MET A 367 12.07 23.48 4.23
N LEU A 368 12.61 24.25 3.29
CA LEU A 368 12.92 23.80 1.93
C LEU A 368 14.34 23.22 1.77
N GLU A 369 15.15 23.25 2.83
CA GLU A 369 16.49 22.68 2.88
C GLU A 369 16.82 22.24 4.31
N LYS A 370 17.81 21.35 4.47
CA LYS A 370 18.22 20.86 5.80
C LYS A 370 18.89 22.00 6.59
N PRO A 371 18.42 22.34 7.81
CA PRO A 371 19.08 23.36 8.63
C PRO A 371 20.53 23.02 8.95
N THR A 372 21.40 24.03 8.96
CA THR A 372 22.83 23.89 9.29
C THR A 372 23.18 24.35 10.71
N ASP A 373 22.16 24.62 11.53
CA ASP A 373 22.30 25.15 12.90
C ASP A 373 22.38 24.05 13.98
N GLY A 374 22.51 22.78 13.55
CA GLY A 374 22.68 21.63 14.43
C GLY A 374 21.37 21.01 14.93
N ARG A 375 20.21 21.48 14.49
CA ARG A 375 18.92 20.84 14.82
C ARG A 375 18.75 19.51 14.12
N GLU A 376 18.15 18.56 14.81
CA GLU A 376 17.66 17.30 14.23
C GLU A 376 16.26 17.50 13.67
N VAL A 377 16.01 16.96 12.47
CA VAL A 377 14.75 17.13 11.74
C VAL A 377 14.34 15.81 11.08
N VAL A 378 13.04 15.65 10.84
CA VAL A 378 12.54 14.57 9.98
C VAL A 378 12.74 15.01 8.53
N CYS A 379 13.74 14.46 7.83
CA CYS A 379 14.09 14.93 6.48
C CYS A 379 13.12 14.49 5.37
N HIS A 380 12.42 13.36 5.54
CA HIS A 380 11.50 12.83 4.54
C HIS A 380 10.50 13.89 4.07
N ALA A 381 10.42 14.12 2.76
CA ALA A 381 9.58 15.15 2.16
C ALA A 381 8.11 15.01 2.60
N SER A 382 7.49 16.13 2.96
CA SER A 382 6.06 16.19 3.25
C SER A 382 5.47 17.60 3.12
N ALA A 383 4.22 17.66 2.71
CA ALA A 383 3.39 18.87 2.64
C ALA A 383 2.36 18.91 3.78
N TRP A 384 2.10 20.13 4.29
CA TRP A 384 1.32 20.36 5.51
C TRP A 384 0.21 21.40 5.29
N ASP A 385 -1.03 21.03 5.62
CA ASP A 385 -2.17 21.94 5.77
C ASP A 385 -2.38 22.25 7.26
N PHE A 386 -2.37 23.54 7.62
CA PHE A 386 -2.59 24.00 8.99
C PHE A 386 -4.06 24.29 9.30
N PHE A 387 -4.99 23.89 8.42
CA PHE A 387 -6.45 23.89 8.57
C PHE A 387 -7.11 25.27 8.76
N ASN A 388 -6.34 26.34 8.69
CA ASN A 388 -6.85 27.71 8.75
C ASN A 388 -7.21 28.28 7.37
N GLY A 389 -6.80 27.61 6.28
CA GLY A 389 -7.04 28.02 4.89
C GLY A 389 -6.09 29.10 4.36
N LYS A 390 -4.96 29.32 5.03
CA LYS A 390 -3.95 30.34 4.69
C LYS A 390 -2.52 29.81 4.80
N ASP A 391 -2.23 29.05 5.85
CA ASP A 391 -0.91 28.53 6.16
C ASP A 391 -0.76 27.11 5.61
N PHE A 392 0.16 26.98 4.65
CA PHE A 392 0.53 25.74 3.99
C PHE A 392 2.05 25.70 3.90
N ARG A 393 2.68 24.56 4.20
CA ARG A 393 4.15 24.46 4.27
C ARG A 393 4.66 23.16 3.66
N ILE A 394 5.90 23.17 3.17
CA ILE A 394 6.65 21.97 2.81
C ILE A 394 7.85 21.80 3.73
N LYS A 395 8.12 20.57 4.13
CA LYS A 395 9.32 20.16 4.88
C LYS A 395 10.09 19.12 4.08
N GLN A 396 11.18 19.53 3.43
CA GLN A 396 12.03 18.68 2.59
C GLN A 396 13.51 19.06 2.76
N CYS A 397 14.38 18.07 2.99
CA CYS A 397 15.83 18.25 2.97
C CYS A 397 16.39 18.28 1.54
N THR A 398 15.96 19.27 0.75
CA THR A 398 16.17 19.32 -0.70
C THR A 398 17.66 19.43 -1.09
N THR A 399 18.07 18.61 -2.04
CA THR A 399 19.38 18.65 -2.71
C THR A 399 19.20 19.14 -4.16
N VAL A 400 20.17 19.88 -4.68
CA VAL A 400 20.11 20.40 -6.06
C VAL A 400 20.43 19.30 -7.07
N ASN A 401 19.40 18.57 -7.50
CA ASN A 401 19.47 17.53 -8.52
C ASN A 401 18.10 17.34 -9.21
N MET A 402 18.06 16.54 -10.27
CA MET A 402 16.83 16.27 -11.03
C MET A 402 15.77 15.46 -10.26
N GLU A 403 16.19 14.54 -9.39
CA GLU A 403 15.29 13.73 -8.55
C GLU A 403 14.48 14.63 -7.60
N ASP A 404 15.17 15.50 -6.87
CA ASP A 404 14.54 16.42 -5.92
C ASP A 404 13.76 17.54 -6.62
N LEU A 405 14.05 17.85 -7.89
CA LEU A 405 13.20 18.73 -8.69
C LEU A 405 11.84 18.08 -8.96
N VAL A 406 11.82 16.77 -9.23
CA VAL A 406 10.58 16.00 -9.37
C VAL A 406 9.84 15.93 -8.04
N VAL A 407 10.55 15.67 -6.93
CA VAL A 407 9.94 15.67 -5.58
C VAL A 407 9.36 17.05 -5.21
N ALA A 408 10.04 18.15 -5.54
CA ALA A 408 9.50 19.49 -5.30
C ALA A 408 8.16 19.72 -6.03
N HIS A 409 7.99 19.20 -7.25
CA HIS A 409 6.70 19.24 -7.97
C HIS A 409 5.64 18.32 -7.35
N HIS A 410 6.06 17.15 -6.85
CA HIS A 410 5.20 16.24 -6.09
C HIS A 410 4.60 16.95 -4.86
N GLU A 411 5.46 17.50 -4.01
CA GLU A 411 5.05 18.18 -2.77
C GLU A 411 4.22 19.45 -3.04
N MET A 412 4.57 20.22 -4.07
CA MET A 412 3.77 21.38 -4.49
C MET A 412 2.37 20.97 -5.01
N GLY A 413 2.22 19.75 -5.55
CA GLY A 413 0.91 19.19 -5.88
C GLY A 413 0.01 18.99 -4.67
N HIS A 414 0.57 18.60 -3.53
CA HIS A 414 -0.18 18.54 -2.28
C HIS A 414 -0.65 19.93 -1.83
N ILE A 415 0.25 20.93 -1.84
CA ILE A 415 -0.10 22.32 -1.51
C ILE A 415 -1.19 22.86 -2.45
N GLN A 416 -1.11 22.53 -3.73
CA GLN A 416 -2.13 22.92 -4.70
C GLN A 416 -3.50 22.32 -4.36
N TYR A 417 -3.56 21.06 -3.96
CA TYR A 417 -4.80 20.43 -3.50
C TYR A 417 -5.33 21.12 -2.25
N PHE A 418 -4.45 21.42 -1.28
CA PHE A 418 -4.80 22.12 -0.04
C PHE A 418 -5.49 23.45 -0.31
N MET A 419 -4.92 24.26 -1.21
CA MET A 419 -5.46 25.55 -1.58
C MET A 419 -6.80 25.45 -2.32
N GLN A 420 -7.03 24.40 -3.11
CA GLN A 420 -8.24 24.25 -3.92
C GLN A 420 -9.46 23.88 -3.09
N TYR A 421 -9.30 23.05 -2.05
CA TYR A 421 -10.41 22.63 -1.19
C TYR A 421 -10.52 23.41 0.12
N LYS A 422 -9.70 24.46 0.32
CA LYS A 422 -9.58 25.19 1.60
C LYS A 422 -10.88 25.81 2.11
N ASP A 423 -11.89 25.95 1.26
CA ASP A 423 -13.19 26.53 1.57
C ASP A 423 -14.25 25.46 1.90
N LEU A 424 -13.91 24.16 1.78
CA LEU A 424 -14.75 23.06 2.25
C LEU A 424 -14.70 22.94 3.79
N PRO A 425 -15.71 22.31 4.41
CA PRO A 425 -15.61 21.84 5.78
C PRO A 425 -14.37 20.96 5.95
N VAL A 426 -13.67 21.05 7.09
CA VAL A 426 -12.42 20.32 7.33
C VAL A 426 -12.57 18.80 7.18
N THR A 427 -13.76 18.25 7.44
CA THR A 427 -14.12 16.85 7.21
C THR A 427 -13.94 16.40 5.75
N PHE A 428 -13.96 17.33 4.79
CA PHE A 428 -13.78 17.06 3.36
C PHE A 428 -12.49 17.62 2.76
N ARG A 429 -11.58 18.17 3.58
CA ARG A 429 -10.26 18.65 3.14
C ARG A 429 -9.26 17.51 3.03
N GLU A 430 -9.59 16.57 2.15
CA GLU A 430 -8.76 15.43 1.76
C GLU A 430 -8.91 15.26 0.23
N GLY A 431 -8.01 14.50 -0.39
CA GLY A 431 -8.19 14.12 -1.78
C GLY A 431 -9.43 13.23 -1.96
N ALA A 432 -9.98 13.18 -3.19
CA ALA A 432 -11.17 12.37 -3.48
C ALA A 432 -11.03 10.90 -3.03
N ASN A 433 -9.81 10.36 -3.10
CA ASN A 433 -9.30 9.29 -2.26
C ASN A 433 -7.79 9.56 -2.01
N PRO A 434 -7.10 8.80 -1.14
CA PRO A 434 -5.69 9.05 -0.84
C PRO A 434 -4.76 9.02 -2.06
N GLY A 435 -5.05 8.17 -3.06
CA GLY A 435 -4.22 8.10 -4.28
C GLY A 435 -4.33 9.33 -5.18
N PHE A 436 -5.46 10.05 -5.16
CA PHE A 436 -5.58 11.33 -5.90
C PHE A 436 -4.59 12.36 -5.36
N HIS A 437 -4.41 12.41 -4.03
CA HIS A 437 -3.56 13.41 -3.41
C HIS A 437 -2.10 13.26 -3.84
N GLU A 438 -1.64 12.01 -3.91
CA GLU A 438 -0.29 11.62 -4.34
C GLU A 438 -0.10 11.72 -5.86
N ALA A 439 -1.19 11.74 -6.66
CA ALA A 439 -1.11 11.73 -8.12
C ALA A 439 -0.99 13.12 -8.74
N ILE A 440 -1.57 14.16 -8.12
CA ILE A 440 -1.62 15.50 -8.72
C ILE A 440 -0.22 16.06 -8.96
N GLY A 441 0.65 16.03 -7.96
CA GLY A 441 2.02 16.51 -8.11
C GLY A 441 2.82 15.68 -9.12
N ASP A 442 2.62 14.35 -9.10
CA ASP A 442 3.27 13.42 -10.02
C ASP A 442 2.87 13.63 -11.50
N VAL A 443 1.62 14.01 -11.78
CA VAL A 443 1.16 14.34 -13.14
C VAL A 443 1.95 15.50 -13.74
N LEU A 444 2.24 16.52 -12.94
CA LEU A 444 3.01 17.67 -13.38
C LEU A 444 4.48 17.26 -13.56
N ALA A 445 5.03 16.50 -12.62
CA ALA A 445 6.37 15.94 -12.75
C ALA A 445 6.58 15.13 -14.04
N LEU A 446 5.56 14.42 -14.55
CA LEU A 446 5.64 13.74 -15.85
C LEU A 446 5.90 14.71 -17.02
N SER A 447 5.32 15.92 -16.97
CA SER A 447 5.55 16.96 -18.00
C SER A 447 6.90 17.66 -17.80
N VAL A 448 7.26 17.94 -16.55
CA VAL A 448 8.52 18.60 -16.18
C VAL A 448 9.73 17.78 -16.61
N SER A 449 9.65 16.46 -16.46
CA SER A 449 10.72 15.53 -16.83
C SER A 449 10.92 15.38 -18.34
N THR A 450 10.02 15.93 -19.18
CA THR A 450 10.17 15.80 -20.63
C THR A 450 11.36 16.63 -21.13
N PRO A 451 12.11 16.12 -22.14
CA PRO A 451 13.19 16.90 -22.75
C PRO A 451 12.75 18.26 -23.27
N LYS A 452 11.52 18.32 -23.82
CA LYS A 452 10.87 19.55 -24.27
C LYS A 452 10.76 20.59 -23.16
N HIS A 453 10.31 20.17 -21.97
CA HIS A 453 10.18 21.08 -20.83
C HIS A 453 11.55 21.47 -20.26
N LEU A 454 12.43 20.50 -20.02
CA LEU A 454 13.78 20.76 -19.53
C LEU A 454 14.57 21.71 -20.46
N HIS A 455 14.37 21.62 -21.77
CA HIS A 455 14.94 22.57 -22.72
C HIS A 455 14.37 23.99 -22.54
N LYS A 456 13.05 24.15 -22.37
CA LYS A 456 12.42 25.46 -22.13
C LYS A 456 12.96 26.16 -20.87
N ILE A 457 13.28 25.40 -19.83
CA ILE A 457 13.87 25.93 -18.58
C ILE A 457 15.41 25.96 -18.59
N ASN A 458 16.02 25.86 -19.78
CA ASN A 458 17.47 25.89 -20.01
C ASN A 458 18.27 24.78 -19.30
N LEU A 459 17.66 23.67 -18.95
CA LEU A 459 18.35 22.52 -18.35
C LEU A 459 18.85 21.50 -19.39
N LEU A 460 18.34 21.56 -20.63
CA LEU A 460 18.83 20.78 -21.77
C LEU A 460 19.09 21.65 -23.01
N SER A 461 20.04 21.24 -23.84
CA SER A 461 20.48 21.99 -25.03
C SER A 461 19.51 21.89 -26.21
N SER A 462 18.78 20.79 -26.35
CA SER A 462 17.81 20.55 -27.43
C SER A 462 16.52 19.95 -26.88
N GLY A 463 15.38 20.35 -27.44
CA GLY A 463 14.05 19.87 -27.05
C GLY A 463 13.47 18.75 -27.93
N ASP A 464 14.04 18.52 -29.12
CA ASP A 464 13.63 17.44 -30.03
C ASP A 464 14.50 16.20 -29.80
N GLY A 465 13.90 15.17 -29.22
CA GLY A 465 14.58 13.89 -28.97
C GLY A 465 14.60 12.99 -30.21
N SER A 466 15.77 12.45 -30.52
CA SER A 466 15.98 11.31 -31.42
C SER A 466 15.33 10.04 -30.86
N TYR A 467 15.16 9.01 -31.70
CA TYR A 467 14.64 7.71 -31.23
C TYR A 467 15.47 7.11 -30.08
N GLU A 468 16.80 7.22 -30.15
CA GLU A 468 17.69 6.73 -29.09
C GLU A 468 17.48 7.49 -27.78
N GLU A 469 17.34 8.82 -27.85
CA GLU A 469 17.03 9.65 -26.68
C GLU A 469 15.63 9.35 -26.13
N ASP A 470 14.63 9.12 -26.97
CA ASP A 470 13.28 8.77 -26.51
C ASP A 470 13.25 7.43 -25.75
N ILE A 471 13.95 6.41 -26.24
CA ILE A 471 14.06 5.11 -25.54
C ILE A 471 14.87 5.26 -24.25
N ASN A 472 15.95 6.04 -24.28
CA ASN A 472 16.73 6.39 -23.10
C ASN A 472 15.88 7.08 -22.03
N PHE A 473 14.97 7.99 -22.44
CA PHE A 473 14.06 8.74 -21.57
C PHE A 473 13.05 7.80 -20.95
N LEU A 474 12.37 7.01 -21.78
CA LEU A 474 11.39 6.05 -21.32
C LEU A 474 12.02 5.03 -20.37
N MET A 475 13.25 4.58 -20.62
CA MET A 475 13.97 3.71 -19.70
C MET A 475 14.17 4.38 -18.34
N LYS A 476 14.68 5.62 -18.31
CA LYS A 476 14.86 6.37 -17.06
C LYS A 476 13.54 6.50 -16.30
N MET A 477 12.45 6.84 -17.00
CA MET A 477 11.11 6.92 -16.42
C MET A 477 10.59 5.56 -15.92
N ALA A 478 10.86 4.46 -16.63
CA ALA A 478 10.40 3.13 -16.26
C ALA A 478 11.12 2.58 -15.03
N LEU A 479 12.41 2.87 -14.89
CA LEU A 479 13.19 2.53 -13.71
C LEU A 479 12.62 3.16 -12.43
N ASP A 480 11.90 4.28 -12.53
CA ASP A 480 11.14 4.84 -11.42
C ASP A 480 9.70 4.29 -11.39
N LYS A 481 8.93 4.56 -12.44
CA LYS A 481 7.47 4.39 -12.45
C LYS A 481 7.03 2.94 -12.55
N ILE A 482 7.74 2.10 -13.30
CA ILE A 482 7.39 0.67 -13.45
C ILE A 482 7.99 -0.16 -12.32
N ALA A 483 9.24 0.10 -11.93
CA ALA A 483 9.89 -0.62 -10.84
C ALA A 483 9.17 -0.47 -9.49
N PHE A 484 8.52 0.68 -9.29
CA PHE A 484 7.81 1.00 -8.05
C PHE A 484 6.44 0.32 -7.91
N VAL A 485 5.79 -0.08 -9.01
CA VAL A 485 4.48 -0.76 -8.99
C VAL A 485 4.46 -2.01 -8.10
N PRO A 486 5.33 -3.02 -8.29
CA PRO A 486 5.34 -4.19 -7.42
C PRO A 486 5.74 -3.88 -5.98
N PHE A 487 6.60 -2.87 -5.75
CA PHE A 487 6.98 -2.46 -4.40
C PHE A 487 5.79 -1.82 -3.66
N SER A 488 5.11 -0.88 -4.31
CA SER A 488 3.97 -0.19 -3.70
C SER A 488 2.79 -1.12 -3.44
N TYR A 489 2.61 -2.12 -4.29
CA TYR A 489 1.63 -3.17 -4.08
C TYR A 489 1.96 -4.05 -2.86
N LEU A 490 3.20 -4.55 -2.77
CA LEU A 490 3.55 -5.55 -1.75
C LEU A 490 3.57 -5.02 -0.31
N VAL A 491 3.84 -3.72 -0.11
CA VAL A 491 3.97 -3.14 1.23
C VAL A 491 2.67 -3.25 2.00
N ASP A 492 1.55 -2.88 1.38
CA ASP A 492 0.24 -2.98 2.02
C ASP A 492 -0.37 -4.37 1.94
N GLN A 493 -0.02 -5.18 0.93
CA GLN A 493 -0.33 -6.62 0.99
C GLN A 493 0.30 -7.28 2.22
N TRP A 494 1.53 -6.91 2.58
CA TRP A 494 2.16 -7.36 3.82
C TRP A 494 1.43 -6.80 5.06
N ARG A 495 1.20 -5.48 5.13
CA ARG A 495 0.56 -4.86 6.30
C ARG A 495 -0.88 -5.32 6.52
N TRP A 496 -1.67 -5.50 5.47
CA TRP A 496 -3.04 -6.00 5.58
C TRP A 496 -3.06 -7.41 6.17
N ARG A 497 -2.16 -8.29 5.72
CA ARG A 497 -2.00 -9.64 6.27
C ARG A 497 -1.43 -9.64 7.70
N VAL A 498 -0.71 -8.60 8.10
CA VAL A 498 -0.31 -8.41 9.51
C VAL A 498 -1.51 -7.98 10.35
N PHE A 499 -2.30 -7.03 9.87
CA PHE A 499 -3.48 -6.54 10.59
C PHE A 499 -4.57 -7.61 10.72
N ASP A 500 -4.80 -8.42 9.69
CA ASP A 500 -5.79 -9.51 9.76
C ASP A 500 -5.31 -10.75 10.55
N GLY A 501 -4.03 -10.80 10.92
CA GLY A 501 -3.41 -11.87 11.71
C GLY A 501 -2.87 -13.06 10.90
N SER A 502 -2.93 -13.03 9.56
CA SER A 502 -2.33 -14.04 8.68
C SER A 502 -0.80 -14.07 8.74
N ILE A 503 -0.18 -12.94 9.08
CA ILE A 503 1.25 -12.80 9.38
C ILE A 503 1.37 -12.37 10.84
N THR A 504 2.13 -13.15 11.61
CA THR A 504 2.38 -12.92 13.03
C THR A 504 3.82 -12.44 13.26
N LYS A 505 4.13 -12.04 14.49
CA LYS A 505 5.48 -11.57 14.86
C LYS A 505 6.57 -12.61 14.60
N GLU A 506 6.22 -13.90 14.60
CA GLU A 506 7.15 -15.00 14.34
C GLU A 506 7.59 -15.07 12.87
N ASN A 507 6.76 -14.59 11.93
CA ASN A 507 7.02 -14.70 10.49
C ASN A 507 7.00 -13.35 9.73
N TYR A 508 6.93 -12.21 10.42
CA TYR A 508 6.98 -10.87 9.83
C TYR A 508 8.03 -10.75 8.71
N ASN A 509 9.29 -11.06 9.01
CA ASN A 509 10.38 -10.86 8.06
C ASN A 509 10.40 -11.92 6.95
N GLN A 510 9.99 -13.14 7.25
CA GLN A 510 9.94 -14.24 6.27
C GLN A 510 8.87 -13.97 5.20
N GLU A 511 7.69 -13.53 5.63
CA GLU A 511 6.58 -13.19 4.73
C GLU A 511 6.87 -11.91 3.95
N TRP A 512 7.57 -10.94 4.54
CA TRP A 512 8.08 -9.78 3.81
C TRP A 512 8.96 -10.20 2.63
N TRP A 513 9.94 -11.07 2.86
CA TRP A 513 10.82 -11.55 1.79
C TRP A 513 10.11 -12.47 0.79
N SER A 514 9.11 -13.22 1.23
CA SER A 514 8.26 -14.01 0.33
C SER A 514 7.50 -13.11 -0.65
N LEU A 515 6.97 -11.97 -0.18
CA LEU A 515 6.29 -11.00 -1.03
C LEU A 515 7.26 -10.21 -1.92
N ARG A 516 8.45 -9.84 -1.40
CA ARG A 516 9.54 -9.23 -2.19
C ARG A 516 9.96 -10.13 -3.35
N LEU A 517 10.10 -11.43 -3.10
CA LEU A 517 10.39 -12.41 -4.15
C LEU A 517 9.20 -12.56 -5.10
N LYS A 518 7.97 -12.73 -4.59
CA LYS A 518 6.76 -12.97 -5.40
C LYS A 518 6.45 -11.82 -6.35
N TYR A 519 6.52 -10.58 -5.89
CA TYR A 519 6.07 -9.43 -6.67
C TYR A 519 7.20 -8.70 -7.37
N GLN A 520 8.36 -8.54 -6.73
CA GLN A 520 9.49 -7.84 -7.36
C GLN A 520 10.55 -8.77 -7.96
N GLY A 521 10.61 -10.05 -7.57
CA GLY A 521 11.71 -10.90 -7.99
C GLY A 521 13.04 -10.43 -7.42
N LEU A 522 13.03 -10.04 -6.14
CA LEU A 522 14.22 -9.63 -5.40
C LEU A 522 14.53 -10.61 -4.27
N CYS A 523 15.82 -10.82 -4.00
CA CYS A 523 16.30 -11.62 -2.88
C CYS A 523 17.12 -10.76 -1.91
N PRO A 524 17.17 -11.12 -0.61
CA PRO A 524 18.10 -10.47 0.29
C PRO A 524 19.53 -10.86 -0.09
N PRO A 525 20.51 -9.94 -0.03
CA PRO A 525 21.90 -10.27 -0.36
C PRO A 525 22.63 -11.05 0.73
N VAL A 526 22.05 -11.10 1.94
CA VAL A 526 22.50 -11.89 3.09
C VAL A 526 21.32 -12.62 3.70
N ALA A 527 21.56 -13.76 4.33
CA ALA A 527 20.49 -14.49 5.02
C ALA A 527 19.89 -13.61 6.13
N ARG A 528 18.58 -13.72 6.34
CA ARG A 528 17.89 -13.00 7.42
C ARG A 528 17.64 -13.93 8.60
N SER A 529 17.77 -13.37 9.79
CA SER A 529 17.60 -14.02 11.09
C SER A 529 16.24 -13.67 11.72
N GLN A 530 15.88 -14.37 12.80
CA GLN A 530 14.60 -14.14 13.50
C GLN A 530 14.49 -12.72 14.10
N GLY A 531 15.62 -12.13 14.50
CA GLY A 531 15.65 -10.78 15.07
C GLY A 531 15.55 -9.66 14.03
N ASP A 532 15.55 -9.98 12.73
CA ASP A 532 15.46 -8.99 11.67
C ASP A 532 14.02 -8.55 11.44
N PHE A 533 13.84 -7.24 11.23
CA PHE A 533 12.56 -6.64 10.88
C PHE A 533 12.77 -5.59 9.79
N ASP A 534 13.06 -6.08 8.58
CA ASP A 534 13.36 -5.27 7.40
C ASP A 534 12.22 -4.31 7.00
N PRO A 535 10.92 -4.62 7.20
CA PRO A 535 9.85 -3.64 7.01
C PRO A 535 10.05 -2.38 7.85
N GLY A 536 10.50 -2.50 9.11
CA GLY A 536 10.73 -1.36 10.00
C GLY A 536 11.80 -0.39 9.50
N ALA A 537 12.65 -0.82 8.57
CA ALA A 537 13.67 0.03 7.94
C ALA A 537 13.11 0.91 6.80
N LYS A 538 11.80 0.90 6.52
CA LYS A 538 11.12 1.77 5.55
C LYS A 538 10.18 2.74 6.27
N PHE A 539 10.42 4.06 6.15
CA PHE A 539 9.72 5.15 6.86
C PHE A 539 8.21 4.93 7.11
N HIS A 540 7.45 4.58 6.07
CA HIS A 540 6.00 4.42 6.15
C HIS A 540 5.53 3.33 7.13
N ILE A 541 6.38 2.37 7.49
CA ILE A 541 6.08 1.32 8.47
C ILE A 541 6.08 1.87 9.92
N PRO A 542 7.20 2.41 10.46
CA PRO A 542 7.21 3.03 11.78
C PRO A 542 6.33 4.28 11.88
N SER A 543 6.19 5.07 10.81
CA SER A 543 5.33 6.27 10.82
C SER A 543 3.84 5.99 10.56
N SER A 544 3.43 4.73 10.43
CA SER A 544 2.02 4.32 10.26
C SER A 544 1.31 4.99 9.06
N VAL A 545 2.01 5.22 7.96
CA VAL A 545 1.44 5.86 6.76
C VAL A 545 1.01 4.79 5.74
N PRO A 546 -0.29 4.66 5.40
CA PRO A 546 -0.79 3.73 4.37
C PRO A 546 -0.06 3.86 3.03
N TYR A 547 0.24 2.76 2.33
CA TYR A 547 1.14 2.75 1.17
C TYR A 547 0.40 2.55 -0.16
N ILE A 548 -0.79 1.95 -0.14
CA ILE A 548 -1.55 1.66 -1.35
C ILE A 548 -1.95 2.94 -2.11
N ARG A 549 -1.93 4.09 -1.43
CA ARG A 549 -2.04 5.42 -2.04
C ARG A 549 -1.04 5.63 -3.17
N TYR A 550 0.19 5.13 -3.03
CA TYR A 550 1.23 5.29 -4.03
C TYR A 550 1.03 4.36 -5.22
N PHE A 551 0.56 3.12 -5.00
CA PHE A 551 0.19 2.22 -6.09
C PHE A 551 -0.94 2.83 -6.94
N VAL A 552 -2.00 3.30 -6.28
CA VAL A 552 -3.12 3.97 -6.96
C VAL A 552 -2.65 5.20 -7.70
N SER A 553 -1.83 6.04 -7.06
CA SER A 553 -1.23 7.24 -7.69
C SER A 553 -0.48 6.90 -8.97
N PHE A 554 0.37 5.87 -8.95
CA PHE A 554 1.20 5.48 -10.09
C PHE A 554 0.37 4.95 -11.26
N VAL A 555 -0.85 4.47 -11.03
CA VAL A 555 -1.79 4.12 -12.10
C VAL A 555 -2.51 5.37 -12.60
N ILE A 556 -3.17 6.12 -11.70
CA ILE A 556 -4.08 7.19 -12.11
C ILE A 556 -3.34 8.44 -12.61
N GLN A 557 -2.08 8.67 -12.23
CA GLN A 557 -1.30 9.79 -12.74
C GLN A 557 -1.13 9.71 -14.27
N PHE A 558 -1.02 8.52 -14.84
CA PHE A 558 -0.96 8.37 -16.30
C PHE A 558 -2.34 8.57 -16.95
N GLN A 559 -3.42 8.14 -16.30
CA GLN A 559 -4.78 8.42 -16.78
C GLN A 559 -5.07 9.93 -16.78
N PHE A 560 -4.66 10.64 -15.73
CA PHE A 560 -4.75 12.08 -15.65
C PHE A 560 -3.89 12.73 -16.72
N HIS A 561 -2.61 12.33 -16.84
CA HIS A 561 -1.70 12.87 -17.84
C HIS A 561 -2.26 12.70 -19.26
N GLU A 562 -2.73 11.51 -19.63
CA GLU A 562 -3.37 11.27 -20.93
C GLU A 562 -4.55 12.22 -21.19
N ALA A 563 -5.48 12.35 -20.24
CA ALA A 563 -6.65 13.20 -20.39
C ALA A 563 -6.30 14.69 -20.46
N LEU A 564 -5.28 15.14 -19.71
CA LEU A 564 -4.82 16.52 -19.70
C LEU A 564 -4.04 16.87 -20.97
N CYS A 565 -3.25 15.93 -21.49
CA CYS A 565 -2.59 16.06 -22.78
C CYS A 565 -3.59 16.21 -23.92
N GLN A 566 -4.67 15.42 -23.90
CA GLN A 566 -5.77 15.57 -24.84
C GLN A 566 -6.45 16.94 -24.70
N ALA A 567 -6.66 17.42 -23.47
CA ALA A 567 -7.22 18.75 -23.21
C ALA A 567 -6.30 19.89 -23.68
N ALA A 568 -4.98 19.71 -23.57
CA ALA A 568 -3.97 20.63 -24.09
C ALA A 568 -3.80 20.57 -25.61
N GLY A 569 -4.56 19.71 -26.31
CA GLY A 569 -4.48 19.54 -27.76
C GLY A 569 -3.22 18.83 -28.25
N HIS A 570 -2.49 18.13 -27.37
CA HIS A 570 -1.26 17.41 -27.72
C HIS A 570 -1.51 16.38 -28.83
N LYS A 571 -0.52 16.22 -29.72
CA LYS A 571 -0.51 15.24 -30.81
C LYS A 571 0.78 14.43 -30.76
N GLY A 572 0.72 13.16 -31.14
CA GLY A 572 1.87 12.25 -31.13
C GLY A 572 1.95 11.42 -29.84
N PRO A 573 3.11 10.81 -29.56
CA PRO A 573 3.29 9.92 -28.43
C PRO A 573 3.01 10.60 -27.09
N LEU A 574 2.35 9.88 -26.18
CA LEU A 574 1.94 10.42 -24.88
C LEU A 574 3.14 10.89 -24.04
N HIS A 575 4.26 10.15 -24.06
CA HIS A 575 5.45 10.48 -23.29
C HIS A 575 6.17 11.78 -23.71
N LYS A 576 5.81 12.36 -24.86
CA LYS A 576 6.32 13.67 -25.32
C LYS A 576 5.42 14.83 -24.93
N CYS A 577 4.31 14.57 -24.24
CA CYS A 577 3.37 15.60 -23.85
C CYS A 577 3.95 16.47 -22.73
N ASP A 578 3.84 17.79 -22.91
CA ASP A 578 4.13 18.81 -21.91
C ASP A 578 2.89 19.68 -21.77
N ILE A 579 2.22 19.62 -20.61
CA ILE A 579 0.98 20.38 -20.36
C ILE A 579 1.23 21.83 -19.93
N TYR A 580 2.50 22.27 -19.79
CA TYR A 580 2.86 23.64 -19.40
C TYR A 580 2.08 24.69 -20.22
N GLN A 581 1.54 25.71 -19.55
CA GLN A 581 0.69 26.77 -20.12
C GLN A 581 -0.72 26.35 -20.61
N SER A 582 -1.14 25.09 -20.42
CA SER A 582 -2.51 24.66 -20.78
C SER A 582 -3.53 25.02 -19.69
N GLN A 583 -4.29 26.08 -19.93
CA GLN A 583 -5.37 26.54 -19.04
C GLN A 583 -6.53 25.53 -18.99
N GLU A 584 -6.80 24.84 -20.10
CA GLU A 584 -7.80 23.78 -20.17
C GLU A 584 -7.43 22.57 -19.30
N ALA A 585 -6.15 22.19 -19.27
CA ALA A 585 -5.65 21.15 -18.39
C ALA A 585 -5.77 21.59 -16.92
N GLY A 586 -5.33 22.80 -16.59
CA GLY A 586 -5.44 23.34 -15.23
C GLY A 586 -6.88 23.44 -14.75
N LYS A 587 -7.84 23.83 -15.61
CA LYS A 587 -9.25 23.84 -15.26
C LYS A 587 -9.78 22.47 -14.84
N ARG A 588 -9.46 21.40 -15.58
CA ARG A 588 -9.87 20.03 -15.22
C ARG A 588 -9.32 19.59 -13.87
N LEU A 589 -8.04 19.90 -13.62
CA LEU A 589 -7.38 19.63 -12.35
C LEU A 589 -8.06 20.40 -11.20
N ALA A 590 -8.28 21.71 -11.37
CA ALA A 590 -8.91 22.56 -10.37
C ALA A 590 -10.35 22.10 -10.05
N ASP A 591 -11.16 21.83 -11.07
CA ASP A 591 -12.56 21.41 -10.89
C ASP A 591 -12.67 20.10 -10.10
N ALA A 592 -11.73 19.16 -10.32
CA ALA A 592 -11.67 17.93 -9.53
C ALA A 592 -11.14 18.15 -8.10
N MET A 593 -10.05 18.92 -7.93
CA MET A 593 -9.48 19.18 -6.60
C MET A 593 -10.43 19.93 -5.67
N LYS A 594 -11.24 20.86 -6.21
CA LYS A 594 -12.26 21.60 -5.44
C LYS A 594 -13.32 20.71 -4.81
N LEU A 595 -13.53 19.49 -5.31
CA LEU A 595 -14.46 18.55 -4.68
C LEU A 595 -13.93 18.04 -3.33
N GLY A 596 -12.60 18.03 -3.13
CA GLY A 596 -11.98 17.35 -1.99
C GLY A 596 -12.56 15.94 -1.81
N PHE A 597 -12.93 15.60 -0.59
CA PHE A 597 -13.59 14.33 -0.25
C PHE A 597 -15.11 14.44 -0.19
N SER A 598 -15.72 15.51 -0.73
CA SER A 598 -17.18 15.74 -0.63
C SER A 598 -18.03 14.81 -1.50
N ARG A 599 -17.42 14.19 -2.52
CA ARG A 599 -18.06 13.27 -3.48
C ARG A 599 -17.28 11.96 -3.57
N PRO A 600 -17.93 10.85 -3.97
CA PRO A 600 -17.21 9.62 -4.32
C PRO A 600 -16.13 9.88 -5.37
N TRP A 601 -14.95 9.31 -5.19
CA TRP A 601 -13.82 9.52 -6.09
C TRP A 601 -14.08 9.25 -7.60
N PRO A 602 -15.00 8.35 -8.02
CA PRO A 602 -15.31 8.18 -9.45
C PRO A 602 -15.88 9.45 -10.10
N GLU A 603 -16.48 10.36 -9.34
CA GLU A 603 -16.93 11.66 -9.85
C GLU A 603 -15.75 12.57 -10.18
N ALA A 604 -14.76 12.67 -9.27
CA ALA A 604 -13.52 13.40 -9.52
C ALA A 604 -12.71 12.79 -10.68
N MET A 605 -12.65 11.45 -10.77
CA MET A 605 -12.03 10.74 -11.90
C MET A 605 -12.67 11.15 -13.24
N ARG A 606 -14.00 11.27 -13.27
CA ARG A 606 -14.76 11.66 -14.48
C ARG A 606 -14.52 13.11 -14.88
N LEU A 607 -14.37 14.04 -13.92
CA LEU A 607 -14.06 15.44 -14.23
C LEU A 607 -12.71 15.59 -14.95
N ILE A 608 -11.72 14.77 -14.59
CA ILE A 608 -10.40 14.80 -15.22
C ILE A 608 -10.41 14.02 -16.53
N THR A 609 -10.85 12.76 -16.48
CA THR A 609 -10.63 11.76 -17.53
C THR A 609 -11.83 11.50 -18.45
N GLY A 610 -13.01 12.02 -18.11
CA GLY A 610 -14.25 11.72 -18.81
C GLY A 610 -14.88 10.36 -18.47
N GLN A 611 -14.26 9.55 -17.61
CA GLN A 611 -14.73 8.21 -17.23
C GLN A 611 -14.51 7.94 -15.72
N PRO A 612 -15.17 6.96 -15.08
CA PRO A 612 -15.18 6.82 -13.62
C PRO A 612 -14.19 5.79 -13.03
N LYS A 613 -13.47 5.00 -13.83
CA LYS A 613 -12.68 3.83 -13.38
C LYS A 613 -11.18 4.12 -13.31
N MET A 614 -10.48 3.36 -12.46
CA MET A 614 -9.03 3.23 -12.55
C MET A 614 -8.67 2.27 -13.69
N SER A 615 -7.58 2.53 -14.41
CA SER A 615 -7.12 1.72 -15.54
C SER A 615 -5.63 1.91 -15.78
N ALA A 616 -4.91 0.81 -16.04
CA ALA A 616 -3.49 0.84 -16.41
C ALA A 616 -3.25 1.18 -17.89
N ALA A 617 -4.30 1.32 -18.71
CA ALA A 617 -4.18 1.51 -20.16
C ALA A 617 -3.35 2.74 -20.56
N ALA A 618 -3.51 3.87 -19.86
CA ALA A 618 -2.75 5.08 -20.13
C ALA A 618 -1.25 4.90 -19.81
N MET A 619 -0.93 4.18 -18.73
CA MET A 619 0.46 3.85 -18.36
C MET A 619 1.09 2.92 -19.39
N MET A 620 0.35 1.89 -19.83
CA MET A 620 0.81 0.99 -20.90
C MET A 620 1.01 1.72 -22.24
N THR A 621 0.14 2.70 -22.55
CA THR A 621 0.27 3.55 -23.74
C THR A 621 1.50 4.45 -23.67
N TYR A 622 1.77 5.06 -22.51
CA TYR A 622 2.96 5.88 -22.28
C TYR A 622 4.25 5.09 -22.56
N PHE A 623 4.34 3.87 -22.02
CA PHE A 623 5.54 3.02 -22.11
C PHE A 623 5.56 2.06 -23.30
N LYS A 624 4.56 2.10 -24.19
CA LYS A 624 4.49 1.18 -25.34
C LYS A 624 5.79 1.13 -26.18
N PRO A 625 6.44 2.26 -26.53
CA PRO A 625 7.67 2.21 -27.32
C PRO A 625 8.81 1.50 -26.59
N LEU A 626 8.91 1.68 -25.26
CA LEU A 626 9.91 1.00 -24.45
C LEU A 626 9.61 -0.49 -24.32
N LEU A 627 8.34 -0.87 -24.14
CA LEU A 627 7.95 -2.28 -24.08
C LEU A 627 8.38 -3.02 -25.35
N ASP A 628 8.13 -2.43 -26.52
CA ASP A 628 8.49 -3.02 -27.81
C ASP A 628 10.02 -3.18 -27.94
N TRP A 629 10.76 -2.17 -27.49
CA TRP A 629 12.21 -2.20 -27.48
C TRP A 629 12.75 -3.28 -26.51
N LEU A 630 12.23 -3.34 -25.28
CA LEU A 630 12.62 -4.32 -24.27
C LEU A 630 12.34 -5.76 -24.71
N VAL A 631 11.17 -6.02 -25.31
CA VAL A 631 10.82 -7.35 -25.84
C VAL A 631 11.81 -7.76 -26.93
N THR A 632 12.15 -6.85 -27.84
CA THR A 632 13.13 -7.10 -28.90
C THR A 632 14.51 -7.41 -28.31
N GLU A 633 14.96 -6.61 -27.35
CA GLU A 633 16.27 -6.74 -26.73
C GLU A 633 16.39 -8.01 -25.88
N ASN A 634 15.39 -8.30 -25.04
CA ASN A 634 15.35 -9.51 -24.24
C ASN A 634 15.28 -10.77 -25.11
N THR A 635 14.55 -10.73 -26.23
CA THR A 635 14.51 -11.84 -27.19
C THR A 635 15.87 -12.06 -27.85
N ARG A 636 16.56 -10.97 -28.23
CA ARG A 636 17.90 -11.02 -28.83
C ARG A 636 18.93 -11.71 -27.91
N HIS A 637 18.84 -11.48 -26.60
CA HIS A 637 19.73 -12.10 -25.60
C HIS A 637 19.19 -13.41 -25.00
N GLY A 638 18.02 -13.88 -25.45
CA GLY A 638 17.42 -15.14 -25.00
C GLY A 638 17.01 -15.13 -23.53
N GLU A 639 16.59 -13.98 -22.99
CA GLU A 639 16.24 -13.85 -21.57
C GLU A 639 15.05 -14.73 -21.20
N LYS A 640 15.09 -15.27 -19.97
CA LYS A 640 13.95 -15.91 -19.33
C LYS A 640 13.23 -14.89 -18.46
N LEU A 641 12.06 -14.44 -18.89
CA LEU A 641 11.25 -13.51 -18.10
C LEU A 641 10.85 -14.13 -16.76
N GLY A 642 10.79 -13.29 -15.73
CA GLY A 642 10.61 -13.73 -14.35
C GLY A 642 11.86 -14.40 -13.78
N TRP A 643 11.68 -15.12 -12.69
CA TRP A 643 12.76 -15.75 -11.92
C TRP A 643 12.39 -17.20 -11.61
N PRO A 644 12.37 -18.10 -12.62
CA PRO A 644 11.99 -19.50 -12.43
C PRO A 644 12.91 -20.21 -11.42
N GLN A 645 14.16 -19.76 -11.27
CA GLN A 645 15.06 -20.17 -10.20
C GLN A 645 14.85 -19.29 -8.95
N TYR A 646 13.62 -19.22 -8.46
CA TYR A 646 13.18 -18.30 -7.40
C TYR A 646 13.87 -18.52 -6.05
N ASN A 647 14.42 -19.72 -5.82
CA ASN A 647 15.17 -20.14 -4.64
C ASN A 647 16.67 -19.78 -4.70
N TRP A 648 17.14 -19.14 -5.78
CA TRP A 648 18.51 -18.66 -5.87
C TRP A 648 18.76 -17.47 -4.91
N MET A 649 19.95 -17.46 -4.30
CA MET A 649 20.48 -16.36 -3.50
C MET A 649 22.01 -16.31 -3.70
N PRO A 650 22.66 -15.14 -3.54
CA PRO A 650 24.12 -15.01 -3.62
C PRO A 650 24.86 -15.98 -2.69
N ASN A 651 26.05 -16.43 -3.09
CA ASN A 651 26.83 -17.43 -2.34
C ASN A 651 27.17 -16.98 -0.91
N SER A 652 27.45 -15.69 -0.68
CA SER A 652 27.67 -15.13 0.66
C SER A 652 26.46 -15.33 1.59
N ALA A 653 25.24 -15.18 1.08
CA ALA A 653 24.01 -15.49 1.83
C ALA A 653 23.87 -16.98 2.13
N ARG A 654 24.36 -17.87 1.26
CA ARG A 654 24.33 -19.33 1.50
C ARG A 654 25.32 -19.74 2.58
N SER A 655 26.52 -19.17 2.56
CA SER A 655 27.59 -19.46 3.54
C SER A 655 27.22 -19.04 4.97
N GLU A 656 26.51 -17.92 5.17
CA GLU A 656 26.01 -17.51 6.50
C GLU A 656 24.81 -18.35 6.99
N ALA A 657 24.01 -18.91 6.07
CA ALA A 657 22.94 -19.85 6.43
C ALA A 657 23.48 -21.21 6.89
N SER A 658 24.69 -21.59 6.43
CA SER A 658 25.41 -22.77 6.86
C SER A 658 26.30 -22.48 8.08
N PHE A 659 25.69 -22.33 9.25
CA PHE A 659 26.43 -22.60 10.49
C PHE A 659 26.79 -24.10 10.53
N PRO A 660 28.07 -24.49 10.61
CA PRO A 660 28.45 -25.88 10.81
C PRO A 660 28.13 -26.24 12.25
N GLY A 661 26.91 -26.75 12.50
CA GLY A 661 26.54 -27.22 13.83
C GLY A 661 25.08 -27.57 14.11
N SER A 662 24.09 -27.25 13.27
CA SER A 662 22.68 -27.48 13.65
C SER A 662 21.98 -28.69 12.99
N GLY A 663 22.45 -29.23 11.86
CA GLY A 663 21.78 -30.35 11.18
C GLY A 663 20.32 -30.08 10.77
N ARG A 664 19.91 -28.79 10.73
CA ARG A 664 18.55 -28.36 10.37
C ARG A 664 18.53 -27.79 8.95
N VAL A 665 17.48 -28.12 8.21
CA VAL A 665 17.23 -27.73 6.83
C VAL A 665 15.89 -27.00 6.71
N SER A 666 15.80 -26.06 5.78
CA SER A 666 14.52 -25.41 5.46
C SER A 666 13.68 -26.32 4.57
N PHE A 667 12.49 -26.70 5.03
CA PHE A 667 11.52 -27.48 4.27
C PHE A 667 10.14 -26.82 4.40
N LEU A 668 9.58 -26.36 3.27
CA LEU A 668 8.32 -25.59 3.21
C LEU A 668 8.28 -24.38 4.16
N GLY A 669 9.38 -23.64 4.29
CA GLY A 669 9.47 -22.47 5.17
C GLY A 669 9.66 -22.80 6.66
N LEU A 670 9.67 -24.09 7.04
CA LEU A 670 9.96 -24.54 8.41
C LEU A 670 11.43 -24.94 8.55
N ASN A 671 12.04 -24.63 9.70
CA ASN A 671 13.41 -25.01 10.03
C ASN A 671 13.45 -26.35 10.81
N LEU A 672 13.54 -27.45 10.08
CA LEU A 672 13.38 -28.82 10.58
C LEU A 672 14.71 -29.56 10.65
N GLU A 673 14.84 -30.56 11.51
CA GLU A 673 15.98 -31.49 11.40
C GLU A 673 15.94 -32.23 10.07
N GLU A 674 17.10 -32.59 9.52
CA GLU A 674 17.21 -33.25 8.22
C GLU A 674 16.34 -34.52 8.11
N GLN A 675 16.22 -35.26 9.22
CA GLN A 675 15.39 -36.45 9.32
C GLN A 675 13.88 -36.11 9.28
N GLN A 676 13.46 -35.02 9.93
CA GLN A 676 12.08 -34.53 9.91
C GLN A 676 11.70 -34.00 8.52
N ALA A 677 12.61 -33.31 7.84
CA ALA A 677 12.40 -32.84 6.48
C ALA A 677 12.25 -34.01 5.48
N ARG A 678 13.07 -35.07 5.61
CA ARG A 678 12.89 -36.29 4.81
C ARG A 678 11.55 -36.96 5.07
N VAL A 679 11.12 -37.07 6.33
CA VAL A 679 9.79 -37.61 6.66
C VAL A 679 8.70 -36.74 6.04
N GLY A 680 8.82 -35.41 6.11
CA GLY A 680 7.90 -34.48 5.45
C GLY A 680 7.82 -34.68 3.93
N GLN A 681 8.96 -34.89 3.26
CA GLN A 681 9.01 -35.20 1.83
C GLN A 681 8.27 -36.49 1.49
N TRP A 682 8.47 -37.56 2.26
CA TRP A 682 7.78 -38.84 2.06
C TRP A 682 6.27 -38.73 2.32
N VAL A 683 5.85 -37.96 3.32
CA VAL A 683 4.43 -37.72 3.61
C VAL A 683 3.77 -36.95 2.47
N LEU A 684 4.40 -35.89 1.94
CA LEU A 684 3.87 -35.14 0.80
C LEU A 684 3.81 -35.98 -0.47
N LEU A 685 4.84 -36.81 -0.73
CA LEU A 685 4.84 -37.73 -1.85
C LEU A 685 3.67 -38.72 -1.73
N PHE A 686 3.46 -39.29 -0.55
CA PHE A 686 2.36 -40.23 -0.31
C PHE A 686 0.99 -39.57 -0.47
N LEU A 687 0.82 -38.36 0.07
CA LEU A 687 -0.41 -37.57 -0.12
C LEU A 687 -0.64 -37.24 -1.59
N GLY A 688 0.40 -36.84 -2.33
CA GLY A 688 0.31 -36.57 -3.77
C GLY A 688 -0.11 -37.79 -4.58
N VAL A 689 0.50 -38.95 -4.29
CA VAL A 689 0.13 -40.24 -4.93
C VAL A 689 -1.29 -40.64 -4.56
N ALA A 690 -1.68 -40.51 -3.29
CA ALA A 690 -3.05 -40.83 -2.85
C ALA A 690 -4.10 -39.94 -3.55
N LEU A 691 -3.81 -38.65 -3.70
CA LEU A 691 -4.67 -37.71 -4.42
C LEU A 691 -4.77 -38.05 -5.92
N LEU A 692 -3.65 -38.45 -6.54
CA LEU A 692 -3.60 -38.90 -7.92
C LEU A 692 -4.44 -40.17 -8.12
N VAL A 693 -4.32 -41.15 -7.24
CA VAL A 693 -5.13 -42.39 -7.30
C VAL A 693 -6.62 -42.08 -7.09
N ALA A 694 -6.95 -41.21 -6.14
CA ALA A 694 -8.33 -40.81 -5.89
C ALA A 694 -8.95 -40.09 -7.10
N THR A 695 -8.21 -39.19 -7.74
CA THR A 695 -8.64 -38.47 -8.95
C THR A 695 -8.78 -39.40 -10.16
N LEU A 696 -7.85 -40.33 -10.36
CA LEU A 696 -7.96 -41.37 -11.39
C LEU A 696 -9.16 -42.30 -11.14
N GLY A 697 -9.41 -42.68 -9.88
CA GLY A 697 -10.57 -43.48 -9.49
C GLY A 697 -11.89 -42.75 -9.75
N LEU A 698 -11.95 -41.45 -9.44
CA LEU A 698 -13.12 -40.60 -9.73
C LEU A 698 -13.34 -40.44 -11.23
N ALA A 699 -12.26 -40.22 -12.00
CA ALA A 699 -12.32 -40.14 -13.45
C ALA A 699 -12.79 -41.46 -14.09
N TYR A 700 -12.27 -42.59 -13.64
CA TYR A 700 -12.71 -43.92 -14.08
C TYR A 700 -14.19 -44.18 -13.74
N ARG A 701 -14.63 -43.82 -12.53
CA ARG A 701 -16.03 -43.97 -12.12
C ARG A 701 -16.97 -43.09 -12.95
N LEU A 702 -16.58 -41.84 -13.22
CA LEU A 702 -17.32 -40.94 -14.10
C LEU A 702 -17.38 -41.47 -15.53
N PHE A 703 -16.27 -42.03 -16.04
CA PHE A 703 -16.21 -42.64 -17.37
C PHE A 703 -17.08 -43.91 -17.46
N SER A 704 -17.03 -44.78 -16.46
CA SER A 704 -17.85 -46.01 -16.38
C SER A 704 -19.35 -45.71 -16.30
N ILE A 705 -19.76 -44.70 -15.52
CA ILE A 705 -21.17 -44.25 -15.48
C ILE A 705 -21.61 -43.72 -16.85
N ARG A 706 -20.75 -42.97 -17.54
CA ARG A 706 -21.02 -42.47 -18.89
C ARG A 706 -21.12 -43.60 -19.93
N HIS A 707 -20.31 -44.64 -19.78
CA HIS A 707 -20.31 -45.81 -20.67
C HIS A 707 -21.49 -46.75 -20.43
N HIS A 708 -21.97 -46.90 -19.19
CA HIS A 708 -23.19 -47.66 -18.90
C HIS A 708 -24.48 -46.95 -19.34
N SER A 709 -24.49 -45.62 -19.36
CA SER A 709 -25.61 -44.84 -19.90
C SER A 709 -25.78 -44.94 -21.43
N LEU A 710 -24.79 -45.47 -22.16
CA LEU A 710 -24.80 -45.58 -23.62
C LEU A 710 -25.17 -46.98 -24.14
N HIS A 711 -25.36 -47.99 -23.26
CA HIS A 711 -25.54 -49.38 -23.67
C HIS A 711 -26.83 -50.09 -23.19
N HIS A 712 -27.88 -49.37 -22.81
CA HIS A 712 -29.20 -49.98 -22.66
C HIS A 712 -30.11 -49.72 -23.89
N PRO A 713 -30.52 -50.77 -24.63
CA PRO A 713 -31.51 -50.65 -25.70
C PRO A 713 -32.93 -50.61 -25.10
N HIS A 714 -33.73 -49.60 -25.46
CA HIS A 714 -35.15 -49.55 -25.16
C HIS A 714 -35.92 -50.54 -26.04
N SER A 715 -36.61 -51.51 -25.44
CA SER A 715 -37.68 -52.28 -26.11
C SER A 715 -39.06 -51.75 -25.73
N ALA A 716 -39.95 -51.77 -26.73
CA ALA A 716 -41.34 -51.29 -26.80
C ALA A 716 -42.29 -51.82 -25.69
N SER A 717 -43.49 -51.28 -25.42
CA SER A 717 -44.57 -51.02 -26.38
C SER A 717 -45.83 -50.37 -25.76
N GLN A 718 -46.54 -49.64 -26.64
CA GLN A 718 -47.99 -49.45 -26.82
C GLN A 718 -48.91 -48.96 -25.69
N PHE A 719 -49.57 -47.83 -25.94
CA PHE A 719 -51.03 -47.75 -26.05
C PHE A 719 -51.40 -46.73 -27.15
N GLY A 720 -52.23 -47.14 -28.12
CA GLY A 720 -52.97 -46.25 -29.04
C GLY A 720 -54.15 -45.59 -28.31
N SER A 721 -55.04 -44.79 -28.88
CA SER A 721 -55.38 -44.32 -30.23
C SER A 721 -56.39 -43.14 -30.02
N GLU A 722 -56.71 -42.41 -31.09
CA GLU A 722 -57.82 -41.42 -31.24
C GLU A 722 -57.50 -40.00 -30.71
N VAL A 723 -57.34 -38.92 -31.50
CA VAL A 723 -58.21 -38.33 -32.56
C VAL A 723 -59.60 -38.03 -31.95
N GLU A 724 -60.04 -36.79 -31.72
CA GLU A 724 -60.51 -35.86 -32.75
C GLU A 724 -61.02 -34.51 -32.14
N LEU A 725 -60.80 -33.42 -32.89
CA LEU A 725 -61.67 -32.25 -33.13
C LEU A 725 -62.08 -31.21 -32.05
N ARG A 726 -61.82 -29.96 -32.47
CA ARG A 726 -62.67 -28.75 -32.52
C ARG A 726 -62.54 -27.64 -31.45
N HIS A 727 -62.08 -26.52 -31.98
CA HIS A 727 -62.52 -25.13 -31.81
C HIS A 727 -62.75 -24.60 -30.38
N SER A 728 -61.92 -23.65 -29.95
CA SER A 728 -62.10 -22.20 -30.20
C SER A 728 -60.83 -21.44 -29.84
#